data_AF-A0A7C5N078-F1
#
_entry.id   AF-A0A7C5N078-F1
#
_cell.length_a   1.000
_cell.length_b   1.000
_cell.length_c   1.000
_cell.angle_alpha   90.00
_cell.angle_beta   90.00
_cell.angle_gamma   90.00
#
_symmetry.space_group_name_H-M   'P 1'
#
loop_
_entity.id
_entity.type
_entity.pdbx_description
1 polymer ?
#
loop_
_entity_poly.entity_id
_entity_poly.type
_entity_poly.pdbx_seq_one_letter_code
_entity_poly.pdbx_strand_id
1 'polypeptide(L)'
;MLDGFSKKWSDADLEAMGFNKVVIGVPGRPLPIMAPNPSGTSAEDAYRLEVLEDDTHPIILWSKRTYPEVIGLLYRFLPTPSMLPLFYETLQLLQVENERRIQFYIGKHGSGKSFLGRLIGEMLHSEGTIAMNCADRDINELLFETVLDVAANPDLYTQINERLATGNMNRTSIAALKAVVGSAYKEVEGVPHIDFEEIGGVRLEKRVDEEGLTETEAVFSDANTRDVVETILKIAQVEGLSKEASFMPIKSQLGLLPRIWQEGRVAHLEEYNKGKEGTDTALHPVLQVFNGESTHCRVYGSGGMSFLFDNRERQPGFFCYMDGNMQQDGVATHSLSASANDRILPNIIQDMIQADWQHRWCQMLTGLPIKIFYESKREQWDADPDSFTRFLHMIRGLGAKNVPASHRHYIDRWEDVLDATDIISRYNKLYDEMTNPDSPANREGKYPELFTEVDDEFYNMAGGSMRRNIYYFKMAILGRPATRQTHLSQGYDMSNDWSAPPNITVSKANYHPEAKLGTNIVEIFYRDMVRLTLGVGKVNLYTRLKAQFESLRMMRPELSEGSSSLDVPYLEDLLNSEHSGPNKNLQVQEVFCAHLRKAFSGTPMSKKDDDLLTLDQVEKAFNAAVALGLPASDDDRLDYIFAQQMVPLVTVDNMVAPMALLDSLTTSQGQHVNMRSEDLLHHDHFLTGLAIPRLGRQSLARLWNQGLIALLDSPLAQNDPALQISCGVSPSQIGLTTVATRVDAGEAIVHLLRHSEKNLTLVVGETVDATLAALMKDNDIEYIDRNTANARARIQTFLNRLLIQAPPETESYLVTAFFHRNILPGMELPRDIEQLDRLRLAEILAAPDVISVRPMNATHLTDHKKITAYLAQQVVEKELQA
;
A
#
# COMPACT_ATOMS: atom_id res chain seq x y z
N MET A 1 -20.77 36.33 -37.90
CA MET A 1 -22.23 36.47 -37.73
C MET A 1 -22.80 35.08 -37.47
N LEU A 2 -22.62 34.54 -36.25
CA LEU A 2 -23.18 33.27 -35.79
C LEU A 2 -23.92 33.55 -34.47
N ASP A 3 -24.95 34.38 -34.54
CA ASP A 3 -25.84 34.62 -33.39
C ASP A 3 -27.08 33.72 -33.54
N GLY A 4 -27.21 32.73 -32.65
CA GLY A 4 -28.52 32.22 -32.21
C GLY A 4 -29.01 30.86 -32.75
N PHE A 5 -28.23 29.78 -32.66
CA PHE A 5 -28.65 28.47 -33.23
C PHE A 5 -28.77 27.28 -32.26
N SER A 6 -28.40 27.44 -30.98
CA SER A 6 -28.62 26.43 -29.93
C SER A 6 -29.61 26.91 -28.86
N LYS A 7 -30.38 25.97 -28.27
CA LYS A 7 -31.21 26.28 -27.09
C LYS A 7 -30.27 26.69 -25.96
N LYS A 8 -30.28 27.98 -25.61
CA LYS A 8 -29.60 28.47 -24.41
C LYS A 8 -30.39 28.01 -23.20
N TRP A 9 -29.83 27.06 -22.48
CA TRP A 9 -30.35 26.63 -21.19
C TRP A 9 -29.98 27.71 -20.16
N SER A 10 -30.97 28.23 -19.43
CA SER A 10 -30.67 29.04 -18.26
C SER A 10 -30.28 28.15 -17.07
N ASP A 11 -29.52 28.67 -16.12
CA ASP A 11 -29.20 27.97 -14.87
C ASP A 11 -30.47 27.44 -14.19
N ALA A 12 -31.55 28.23 -14.17
CA ALA A 12 -32.84 27.84 -13.60
C ALA A 12 -33.51 26.67 -14.36
N ASP A 13 -33.39 26.62 -15.69
CA ASP A 13 -33.92 25.49 -16.47
C ASP A 13 -33.17 24.20 -16.14
N LEU A 14 -31.85 24.27 -16.00
CA LEU A 14 -30.98 23.12 -15.71
C LEU A 14 -31.23 22.58 -14.30
N GLU A 15 -31.35 23.48 -13.32
CA GLU A 15 -31.72 23.12 -11.95
C GLU A 15 -33.13 22.49 -11.88
N ALA A 16 -34.11 23.03 -12.62
CA ALA A 16 -35.46 22.46 -12.69
C ALA A 16 -35.47 21.06 -13.32
N MET A 17 -34.52 20.77 -14.20
CA MET A 17 -34.29 19.44 -14.76
C MET A 17 -33.48 18.53 -13.81
N GLY A 18 -33.05 19.01 -12.64
CA GLY A 18 -32.29 18.24 -11.65
C GLY A 18 -30.79 18.14 -11.94
N PHE A 19 -30.22 19.09 -12.71
CA PHE A 19 -28.77 19.22 -12.84
C PHE A 19 -28.22 20.15 -11.75
N ASN A 20 -27.02 19.84 -11.27
CA ASN A 20 -26.24 20.64 -10.34
C ASN A 20 -25.13 21.34 -11.11
N LYS A 21 -24.93 22.62 -10.81
CA LYS A 21 -23.81 23.40 -11.33
C LYS A 21 -22.51 22.97 -10.64
N VAL A 22 -21.54 22.52 -11.42
CA VAL A 22 -20.22 22.10 -10.96
C VAL A 22 -19.16 23.01 -11.55
N VAL A 23 -18.57 23.82 -10.68
CA VAL A 23 -17.51 24.76 -11.03
C VAL A 23 -16.14 24.12 -10.73
N ILE A 24 -15.30 24.02 -11.75
CA ILE A 24 -14.01 23.33 -11.75
C ILE A 24 -12.87 24.34 -11.98
N GLY A 25 -11.78 24.18 -11.24
CA GLY A 25 -10.59 25.01 -11.37
C GLY A 25 -10.74 26.39 -10.73
N VAL A 26 -11.24 26.42 -9.49
CA VAL A 26 -11.43 27.65 -8.69
C VAL A 26 -10.42 27.70 -7.53
N PRO A 27 -10.16 28.88 -6.95
CA PRO A 27 -9.29 29.03 -5.79
C PRO A 27 -9.56 28.05 -4.65
N GLY A 28 -8.49 27.40 -4.19
CA GLY A 28 -8.56 26.36 -3.16
C GLY A 28 -9.03 24.98 -3.66
N ARG A 29 -9.48 24.87 -4.92
CA ARG A 29 -9.78 23.62 -5.62
C ARG A 29 -9.16 23.62 -7.02
N PRO A 30 -7.83 23.71 -7.10
CA PRO A 30 -7.09 23.73 -8.37
C PRO A 30 -7.34 22.45 -9.18
N LEU A 31 -7.40 22.56 -10.49
CA LEU A 31 -7.33 21.41 -11.39
C LEU A 31 -5.95 21.38 -12.06
N PRO A 32 -5.12 20.34 -11.85
CA PRO A 32 -3.89 20.18 -12.60
C PRO A 32 -4.19 20.00 -14.10
N ILE A 33 -3.48 20.75 -14.94
CA ILE A 33 -3.59 20.72 -16.39
C ILE A 33 -2.20 20.66 -17.02
N MET A 34 -2.10 20.12 -18.23
CA MET A 34 -0.89 20.23 -19.04
C MET A 34 -1.09 21.33 -20.09
N ALA A 35 -0.38 22.44 -19.93
CA ALA A 35 -0.45 23.58 -20.81
C ALA A 35 0.68 23.52 -21.87
N PRO A 36 0.46 23.99 -23.11
CA PRO A 36 1.53 24.10 -24.09
C PRO A 36 2.71 24.92 -23.54
N ASN A 37 3.92 24.40 -23.71
CA ASN A 37 5.13 25.07 -23.26
C ASN A 37 5.79 25.78 -24.45
N PRO A 38 5.67 27.12 -24.58
CA PRO A 38 6.23 27.86 -25.70
C PRO A 38 7.77 27.86 -25.74
N SER A 39 8.41 27.43 -24.66
CA SER A 39 9.87 27.27 -24.57
C SER A 39 10.35 25.83 -24.83
N GLY A 40 9.43 24.90 -25.10
CA GLY A 40 9.75 23.51 -25.37
C GLY A 40 10.49 23.34 -26.71
N THR A 41 11.63 22.65 -26.68
CA THR A 41 12.44 22.35 -27.88
C THR A 41 12.37 20.89 -28.30
N SER A 42 11.74 20.04 -27.48
CA SER A 42 11.53 18.61 -27.71
C SER A 42 10.04 18.24 -27.57
N ALA A 43 9.64 17.07 -28.04
CA ALA A 43 8.27 16.56 -27.86
C ALA A 43 7.95 16.30 -26.38
N GLU A 44 8.95 15.92 -25.57
CA GLU A 44 8.79 15.72 -24.13
C GLU A 44 8.59 17.06 -23.37
N ASP A 45 9.18 18.16 -23.89
CA ASP A 45 9.05 19.51 -23.33
C ASP A 45 7.89 20.32 -23.92
N ALA A 46 7.09 19.74 -24.84
CA ALA A 46 6.04 20.45 -25.55
C ALA A 46 4.89 20.93 -24.63
N TYR A 47 4.74 20.30 -23.48
CA TYR A 47 3.75 20.64 -22.46
C TYR A 47 4.42 20.76 -21.09
N ARG A 48 3.89 21.64 -20.24
CA ARG A 48 4.31 21.80 -18.84
C ARG A 48 3.10 21.69 -17.92
N LEU A 49 3.34 21.15 -16.73
CA LEU A 49 2.31 21.06 -15.70
C LEU A 49 1.98 22.46 -15.18
N GLU A 50 0.71 22.81 -15.24
CA GLU A 50 0.15 24.02 -14.68
C GLU A 50 -1.11 23.68 -13.87
N VAL A 51 -1.70 24.72 -13.29
CA VAL A 51 -2.91 24.62 -12.49
C VAL A 51 -3.95 25.59 -13.03
N LEU A 52 -5.15 25.09 -13.30
CA LEU A 52 -6.32 25.91 -13.52
C LEU A 52 -6.89 26.36 -12.17
N GLU A 53 -6.79 27.65 -11.90
CA GLU A 53 -7.33 28.33 -10.72
C GLU A 53 -7.79 29.74 -11.15
N ASP A 54 -9.01 29.84 -11.67
CA ASP A 54 -9.56 31.07 -12.26
C ASP A 54 -10.94 31.39 -11.68
N ASP A 55 -11.03 32.50 -10.94
CA ASP A 55 -12.29 33.04 -10.40
C ASP A 55 -13.20 33.66 -11.47
N THR A 56 -12.61 34.07 -12.60
CA THR A 56 -13.27 34.84 -13.65
C THR A 56 -13.81 33.96 -14.77
N HIS A 57 -13.07 32.93 -15.16
CA HIS A 57 -13.46 31.99 -16.23
C HIS A 57 -13.23 30.52 -15.85
N PRO A 58 -13.84 30.02 -14.76
CA PRO A 58 -13.74 28.61 -14.42
C PRO A 58 -14.47 27.74 -15.44
N ILE A 59 -14.13 26.44 -15.46
CA ILE A 59 -14.91 25.47 -16.23
C ILE A 59 -16.21 25.18 -15.48
N ILE A 60 -17.34 25.36 -16.15
CA ILE A 60 -18.66 25.06 -15.60
C ILE A 60 -19.23 23.83 -16.29
N LEU A 61 -19.48 22.78 -15.52
CA LEU A 61 -20.20 21.59 -15.95
C LEU A 61 -21.57 21.54 -15.27
N TRP A 62 -22.53 20.92 -15.95
CA TRP A 62 -23.84 20.62 -15.38
C TRP A 62 -23.99 19.11 -15.25
N SER A 63 -24.23 18.64 -14.03
CA SER A 63 -24.24 17.20 -13.73
C SER A 63 -25.48 16.76 -12.97
N LYS A 64 -25.98 15.55 -13.24
CA LYS A 64 -27.00 14.90 -12.39
C LYS A 64 -26.45 14.45 -11.02
N ARG A 65 -25.13 14.51 -10.83
CA ARG A 65 -24.47 14.26 -9.55
C ARG A 65 -24.23 15.54 -8.78
N THR A 66 -24.04 15.40 -7.48
CA THR A 66 -23.71 16.52 -6.61
C THR A 66 -22.29 17.02 -6.86
N TYR A 67 -22.02 18.27 -6.51
CA TYR A 67 -20.69 18.87 -6.64
C TYR A 67 -19.57 18.02 -6.00
N PRO A 68 -19.69 17.53 -4.74
CA PRO A 68 -18.65 16.72 -4.11
C PRO A 68 -18.39 15.39 -4.82
N GLU A 69 -19.42 14.78 -5.42
CA GLU A 69 -19.27 13.55 -6.20
C GLU A 69 -18.47 13.81 -7.48
N VAL A 70 -18.80 14.86 -8.23
CA VAL A 70 -18.09 15.17 -9.48
C VAL A 70 -16.64 15.57 -9.22
N ILE A 71 -16.39 16.44 -8.24
CA ILE A 71 -15.00 16.82 -7.89
C ILE A 71 -14.22 15.62 -7.33
N GLY A 72 -14.85 14.78 -6.51
CA GLY A 72 -14.25 13.54 -6.04
C GLY A 72 -13.85 12.61 -7.19
N LEU A 73 -14.74 12.39 -8.16
CA LEU A 73 -14.45 11.62 -9.37
C LEU A 73 -13.29 12.23 -10.16
N LEU A 74 -13.34 13.54 -10.42
CA LEU A 74 -12.32 14.25 -11.17
C LEU A 74 -10.91 14.09 -10.57
N TYR A 75 -10.79 14.21 -9.25
CA TYR A 75 -9.49 14.11 -8.56
C TYR A 75 -8.99 12.67 -8.42
N ARG A 76 -9.87 11.70 -8.13
CA ARG A 76 -9.48 10.29 -8.03
C ARG A 76 -9.08 9.72 -9.38
N PHE A 77 -9.86 10.03 -10.40
CA PHE A 77 -9.75 9.45 -11.74
C PHE A 77 -9.08 10.38 -12.75
N LEU A 78 -8.37 11.41 -12.30
CA LEU A 78 -7.64 12.33 -13.15
C LEU A 78 -6.86 11.55 -14.25
N PRO A 79 -7.00 11.90 -15.53
CA PRO A 79 -6.26 11.24 -16.60
C PRO A 79 -4.74 11.38 -16.45
N THR A 80 -4.01 10.51 -17.14
CA THR A 80 -2.54 10.55 -17.11
C THR A 80 -2.02 11.86 -17.73
N PRO A 81 -0.82 12.31 -17.36
CA PRO A 81 -0.14 13.47 -17.94
C PRO A 81 -0.27 13.61 -19.46
N SER A 82 -0.01 12.55 -20.23
CA SER A 82 -0.14 12.55 -21.69
C SER A 82 -1.57 12.77 -22.21
N MET A 83 -2.58 12.45 -21.39
CA MET A 83 -4.00 12.65 -21.72
C MET A 83 -4.59 13.93 -21.13
N LEU A 84 -3.90 14.61 -20.21
CA LEU A 84 -4.40 15.83 -19.57
C LEU A 84 -4.73 16.97 -20.55
N PRO A 85 -3.93 17.25 -21.60
CA PRO A 85 -4.30 18.28 -22.58
C PRO A 85 -5.63 17.94 -23.27
N LEU A 86 -5.76 16.68 -23.69
CA LEU A 86 -6.95 16.18 -24.38
C LEU A 86 -8.18 16.19 -23.47
N PHE A 87 -7.99 15.86 -22.19
CA PHE A 87 -9.07 15.91 -21.21
C PHE A 87 -9.53 17.33 -20.94
N TYR A 88 -8.60 18.28 -20.81
CA TYR A 88 -8.94 19.70 -20.66
C TYR A 88 -9.78 20.22 -21.83
N GLU A 89 -9.39 19.90 -23.08
CA GLU A 89 -10.21 20.18 -24.26
C GLU A 89 -11.60 19.55 -24.15
N THR A 90 -11.68 18.29 -23.71
CA THR A 90 -12.98 17.62 -23.54
C THR A 90 -13.85 18.34 -22.52
N LEU A 91 -13.30 18.76 -21.37
CA LEU A 91 -14.06 19.52 -20.37
C LEU A 91 -14.65 20.82 -20.95
N GLN A 92 -13.97 21.47 -21.89
CA GLN A 92 -14.51 22.63 -22.61
C GLN A 92 -15.63 22.25 -23.59
N LEU A 93 -15.55 21.07 -24.23
CA LEU A 93 -16.62 20.56 -25.09
C LEU A 93 -17.87 20.13 -24.31
N LEU A 94 -17.72 19.77 -23.03
CA LEU A 94 -18.84 19.38 -22.17
C LEU A 94 -19.72 20.55 -21.71
N GLN A 95 -19.24 21.80 -21.84
CA GLN A 95 -20.03 22.97 -21.49
C GLN A 95 -21.33 22.99 -22.29
N VAL A 96 -22.44 23.35 -21.64
CA VAL A 96 -23.79 23.23 -22.21
C VAL A 96 -23.96 24.10 -23.46
N GLU A 97 -23.25 25.23 -23.47
CA GLU A 97 -23.18 26.23 -24.52
C GLU A 97 -22.38 25.77 -25.73
N ASN A 98 -21.56 24.72 -25.60
CA ASN A 98 -20.76 24.23 -26.71
C ASN A 98 -21.63 23.47 -27.71
N GLU A 99 -21.58 23.89 -28.98
CA GLU A 99 -22.32 23.25 -30.06
C GLU A 99 -21.66 21.94 -30.47
N ARG A 100 -20.33 21.85 -30.40
CA ARG A 100 -19.56 20.63 -30.64
C ARG A 100 -19.63 19.72 -29.41
N ARG A 101 -20.28 18.58 -29.57
CA ARG A 101 -20.52 17.54 -28.54
C ARG A 101 -20.08 16.16 -29.01
N ILE A 102 -18.95 16.14 -29.70
CA ILE A 102 -18.33 14.92 -30.19
C ILE A 102 -16.81 14.98 -30.04
N GLN A 103 -16.23 13.86 -29.63
CA GLN A 103 -14.80 13.66 -29.54
C GLN A 103 -14.44 12.22 -29.91
N PHE A 104 -13.32 12.04 -30.61
CA PHE A 104 -12.79 10.73 -30.95
C PHE A 104 -11.32 10.63 -30.57
N TYR A 105 -10.97 9.53 -29.90
CA TYR A 105 -9.60 9.24 -29.50
C TYR A 105 -9.10 7.94 -30.13
N ILE A 106 -7.93 8.02 -30.76
CA ILE A 106 -7.20 6.88 -31.32
C ILE A 106 -5.93 6.69 -30.53
N GLY A 107 -5.58 5.45 -30.21
CA GLY A 107 -4.31 5.13 -29.54
C GLY A 107 -4.06 3.64 -29.46
N LYS A 108 -2.94 3.21 -28.89
CA LYS A 108 -2.63 1.79 -28.64
C LYS A 108 -3.57 1.16 -27.63
N HIS A 109 -3.77 -0.15 -27.72
CA HIS A 109 -4.54 -0.90 -26.72
C HIS A 109 -4.09 -0.60 -25.28
N GLY A 110 -5.05 -0.32 -24.37
CA GLY A 110 -4.74 -0.03 -22.97
C GLY A 110 -4.20 1.37 -22.66
N SER A 111 -4.21 2.31 -23.63
CA SER A 111 -3.78 3.70 -23.43
C SER A 111 -4.71 4.56 -22.54
N GLY A 112 -5.85 4.02 -22.09
CA GLY A 112 -6.80 4.73 -21.22
C GLY A 112 -7.98 5.42 -21.91
N LYS A 113 -8.20 5.17 -23.21
CA LYS A 113 -9.30 5.76 -24.01
C LYS A 113 -10.68 5.46 -23.45
N SER A 114 -10.97 4.18 -23.22
CA SER A 114 -12.28 3.75 -22.71
C SER A 114 -12.52 4.27 -21.29
N PHE A 115 -11.46 4.33 -20.48
CA PHE A 115 -11.50 4.93 -19.15
C PHE A 115 -11.90 6.41 -19.18
N LEU A 116 -11.36 7.18 -20.12
CA LEU A 116 -11.70 8.60 -20.27
C LEU A 116 -13.17 8.79 -20.69
N GLY A 117 -13.67 8.01 -21.65
CA GLY A 117 -15.08 8.05 -22.07
C GLY A 117 -16.05 7.75 -20.92
N ARG A 118 -15.70 6.74 -20.12
CA ARG A 118 -16.44 6.39 -18.92
C ARG A 118 -16.42 7.49 -17.86
N LEU A 119 -15.25 8.06 -17.55
CA LEU A 119 -15.11 9.15 -16.57
C LEU A 119 -16.01 10.34 -16.94
N ILE A 120 -16.05 10.71 -18.23
CA ILE A 120 -16.92 11.79 -18.73
C ILE A 120 -18.39 11.47 -18.47
N GLY A 121 -18.83 10.24 -18.76
CA GLY A 121 -20.18 9.77 -18.47
C GLY A 121 -20.52 9.83 -16.98
N GLU A 122 -19.62 9.34 -16.14
CA GLU A 122 -19.79 9.33 -14.68
C GLU A 122 -19.85 10.74 -14.09
N MET A 123 -19.07 11.69 -14.61
CA MET A 123 -19.12 13.08 -14.18
C MET A 123 -20.44 13.77 -14.53
N LEU A 124 -21.08 13.41 -15.65
CA LEU A 124 -22.29 14.10 -16.12
C LEU A 124 -23.60 13.43 -15.65
N HIS A 125 -23.60 12.11 -15.46
CA HIS A 125 -24.81 11.35 -15.16
C HIS A 125 -24.61 10.34 -14.01
N SER A 126 -25.64 10.17 -13.17
CA SER A 126 -25.62 9.23 -12.04
C SER A 126 -25.53 7.77 -12.49
N GLU A 127 -26.04 7.46 -13.67
CA GLU A 127 -25.93 6.13 -14.30
C GLU A 127 -24.71 5.96 -15.23
N GLY A 128 -23.85 6.97 -15.33
CA GLY A 128 -22.66 6.91 -16.18
C GLY A 128 -22.96 6.96 -17.69
N THR A 129 -21.94 6.60 -18.49
CA THR A 129 -22.06 6.48 -19.95
C THR A 129 -22.87 5.25 -20.35
N ILE A 130 -23.38 5.25 -21.59
CA ILE A 130 -23.88 4.05 -22.27
C ILE A 130 -22.80 3.63 -23.27
N ALA A 131 -22.04 2.59 -22.92
CA ALA A 131 -20.98 2.05 -23.74
C ALA A 131 -21.52 1.06 -24.78
N MET A 132 -21.03 1.16 -26.01
CA MET A 132 -21.44 0.36 -27.16
C MET A 132 -20.19 -0.16 -27.87
N ASN A 133 -20.03 -1.48 -27.93
CA ASN A 133 -18.97 -2.09 -28.72
C ASN A 133 -19.36 -2.12 -30.22
N CYS A 134 -18.64 -1.35 -31.03
CA CYS A 134 -18.89 -1.23 -32.46
C CYS A 134 -18.16 -2.28 -33.33
N ALA A 135 -17.31 -3.13 -32.75
CA ALA A 135 -16.51 -4.09 -33.53
C ALA A 135 -17.38 -5.10 -34.30
N ASP A 136 -17.13 -5.24 -35.61
CA ASP A 136 -17.89 -6.08 -36.55
C ASP A 136 -19.41 -5.80 -36.58
N ARG A 137 -19.84 -4.62 -36.11
CA ARG A 137 -21.25 -4.20 -36.12
C ARG A 137 -21.57 -3.37 -37.36
N ASP A 138 -22.82 -3.46 -37.81
CA ASP A 138 -23.39 -2.50 -38.75
C ASP A 138 -23.72 -1.22 -37.99
N ILE A 139 -22.93 -0.18 -38.23
CA ILE A 139 -23.02 1.09 -37.51
C ILE A 139 -24.37 1.79 -37.75
N ASN A 140 -25.11 1.44 -38.80
CA ASN A 140 -26.45 1.96 -39.05
C ASN A 140 -27.46 1.51 -37.97
N GLU A 141 -27.25 0.37 -37.32
CA GLU A 141 -28.14 -0.16 -36.28
C GLU A 141 -28.20 0.77 -35.05
N LEU A 142 -27.20 1.63 -34.87
CA LEU A 142 -27.22 2.68 -33.84
C LEU A 142 -28.36 3.67 -34.03
N LEU A 143 -28.83 3.88 -35.28
CA LEU A 143 -29.94 4.78 -35.60
C LEU A 143 -31.29 4.07 -35.56
N PHE A 144 -31.38 2.87 -36.13
CA PHE A 144 -32.60 2.08 -36.18
C PHE A 144 -32.30 0.60 -36.04
N GLU A 145 -32.99 -0.04 -35.10
CA GLU A 145 -32.91 -1.47 -34.86
C GLU A 145 -34.04 -2.21 -35.60
N THR A 146 -33.79 -3.47 -35.92
CA THR A 146 -34.73 -4.37 -36.58
C THR A 146 -35.09 -5.50 -35.61
N VAL A 147 -36.29 -5.43 -35.01
CA VAL A 147 -36.73 -6.35 -33.94
C VAL A 147 -37.92 -7.20 -34.36
N LEU A 148 -38.11 -8.31 -33.65
CA LEU A 148 -39.36 -9.07 -33.76
C LEU A 148 -40.52 -8.26 -33.22
N ASP A 149 -41.63 -8.20 -33.97
CA ASP A 149 -42.86 -7.63 -33.46
C ASP A 149 -43.69 -8.70 -32.73
N VAL A 150 -43.26 -9.01 -31.50
CA VAL A 150 -43.90 -10.05 -30.65
C VAL A 150 -45.39 -9.78 -30.46
N ALA A 151 -45.76 -8.50 -30.29
CA ALA A 151 -47.13 -8.06 -30.06
C ALA A 151 -48.08 -8.29 -31.26
N ALA A 152 -47.55 -8.41 -32.48
CA ALA A 152 -48.40 -8.66 -33.64
C ALA A 152 -48.86 -10.12 -33.74
N ASN A 153 -48.19 -11.04 -33.05
CA ASN A 153 -48.52 -12.46 -33.09
C ASN A 153 -48.21 -13.18 -31.75
N PRO A 154 -48.80 -12.73 -30.63
CA PRO A 154 -48.47 -13.24 -29.29
C PRO A 154 -48.80 -14.73 -29.14
N ASP A 155 -49.84 -15.21 -29.82
CA ASP A 155 -50.31 -16.59 -29.75
C ASP A 155 -49.26 -17.59 -30.28
N LEU A 156 -48.57 -17.25 -31.37
CA LEU A 156 -47.53 -18.11 -31.95
C LEU A 156 -46.36 -18.30 -30.96
N TYR A 157 -45.84 -17.19 -30.41
CA TYR A 157 -44.71 -17.21 -29.49
C TYR A 157 -45.06 -17.92 -28.18
N THR A 158 -46.28 -17.70 -27.67
CA THR A 158 -46.79 -18.38 -26.47
C THR A 158 -46.88 -19.89 -26.70
N GLN A 159 -47.46 -20.33 -27.83
CA GLN A 159 -47.57 -21.76 -28.15
C GLN A 159 -46.20 -22.44 -28.35
N ILE A 160 -45.22 -21.74 -28.92
CA ILE A 160 -43.85 -22.25 -29.02
C ILE A 160 -43.27 -22.48 -27.62
N ASN A 161 -43.39 -21.51 -26.72
CA ASN A 161 -42.90 -21.63 -25.35
C ASN A 161 -43.66 -22.69 -24.53
N GLU A 162 -44.97 -22.82 -24.67
CA GLU A 162 -45.76 -23.88 -24.02
C GLU A 162 -45.33 -25.28 -24.48
N ARG A 163 -45.07 -25.46 -25.78
CA ARG A 163 -44.59 -26.75 -26.32
C ARG A 163 -43.16 -27.06 -25.92
N LEU A 164 -42.30 -26.04 -25.80
CA LEU A 164 -40.95 -26.19 -25.24
C LEU A 164 -41.02 -26.61 -23.77
N ALA A 165 -41.86 -25.94 -22.98
CA ALA A 165 -42.02 -26.19 -21.56
C ALA A 165 -42.59 -27.58 -21.27
N THR A 166 -43.55 -28.02 -22.07
CA THR A 166 -44.19 -29.34 -21.92
C THR A 166 -43.39 -30.49 -22.55
N GLY A 167 -42.27 -30.19 -23.24
CA GLY A 167 -41.45 -31.20 -23.93
C GLY A 167 -42.11 -31.82 -25.17
N ASN A 168 -43.17 -31.20 -25.69
CA ASN A 168 -43.96 -31.69 -26.82
C ASN A 168 -43.47 -31.19 -28.19
N MET A 169 -42.43 -30.37 -28.22
CA MET A 169 -41.82 -29.87 -29.47
C MET A 169 -40.84 -30.90 -30.06
N ASN A 170 -40.77 -31.00 -31.39
CA ASN A 170 -39.85 -31.91 -32.06
C ASN A 170 -38.39 -31.54 -31.74
N ARG A 171 -37.54 -32.53 -31.45
CA ARG A 171 -36.11 -32.34 -31.16
C ARG A 171 -35.38 -31.55 -32.26
N THR A 172 -35.74 -31.76 -33.53
CA THR A 172 -35.14 -31.02 -34.65
C THR A 172 -35.54 -29.55 -34.63
N SER A 173 -36.79 -29.24 -34.28
CA SER A 173 -37.28 -27.86 -34.11
C SER A 173 -36.58 -27.16 -32.95
N ILE A 174 -36.38 -27.86 -31.82
CA ILE A 174 -35.64 -27.33 -30.66
C ILE A 174 -34.19 -27.01 -31.04
N ALA A 175 -33.51 -27.93 -31.75
CA ALA A 175 -32.15 -27.71 -32.20
C ALA A 175 -32.03 -26.53 -33.17
N ALA A 176 -32.98 -26.40 -34.09
CA ALA A 176 -33.04 -25.28 -35.04
C ALA A 176 -33.31 -23.93 -34.33
N LEU A 177 -34.23 -23.88 -33.36
CA LEU A 177 -34.47 -22.66 -32.56
C LEU A 177 -33.22 -22.27 -31.79
N LYS A 178 -32.61 -23.20 -31.04
CA LYS A 178 -31.39 -22.94 -30.28
C LYS A 178 -30.27 -22.38 -31.14
N ALA A 179 -30.15 -22.84 -32.39
CA ALA A 179 -29.13 -22.38 -33.32
C ALA A 179 -29.30 -20.92 -33.75
N VAL A 180 -30.54 -20.41 -33.81
CA VAL A 180 -30.82 -19.06 -34.37
C VAL A 180 -31.19 -18.02 -33.31
N VAL A 181 -31.82 -18.41 -32.19
CA VAL A 181 -32.25 -17.46 -31.15
C VAL A 181 -31.14 -17.15 -30.13
N GLY A 182 -30.06 -17.95 -30.12
CA GLY A 182 -28.88 -17.71 -29.29
C GLY A 182 -29.21 -17.54 -27.81
N SER A 183 -28.74 -16.43 -27.23
CA SER A 183 -28.90 -16.07 -25.82
C SER A 183 -30.34 -15.80 -25.37
N ALA A 184 -31.29 -15.65 -26.30
CA ALA A 184 -32.72 -15.56 -25.98
C ALA A 184 -33.29 -16.92 -25.51
N TYR A 185 -32.62 -18.05 -25.79
CA TYR A 185 -33.01 -19.36 -25.24
C TYR A 185 -32.46 -19.51 -23.82
N LYS A 186 -33.35 -19.60 -22.84
CA LYS A 186 -33.03 -19.64 -21.41
C LYS A 186 -33.75 -20.78 -20.70
N GLU A 187 -33.38 -21.01 -19.45
CA GLU A 187 -34.08 -21.93 -18.55
C GLU A 187 -34.69 -21.10 -17.42
N VAL A 188 -36.02 -21.09 -17.34
CA VAL A 188 -36.79 -20.35 -16.33
C VAL A 188 -37.42 -21.39 -15.41
N GLU A 189 -37.07 -21.36 -14.12
CA GLU A 189 -37.55 -22.34 -13.13
C GLU A 189 -37.30 -23.81 -13.51
N GLY A 190 -36.20 -24.10 -14.21
CA GLY A 190 -35.86 -25.46 -14.67
C GLY A 190 -36.60 -25.90 -15.94
N VAL A 191 -37.27 -24.96 -16.62
CA VAL A 191 -38.07 -25.20 -17.82
C VAL A 191 -37.51 -24.40 -18.99
N PRO A 192 -37.31 -24.99 -20.18
CA PRO A 192 -36.80 -24.25 -21.33
C PRO A 192 -37.79 -23.19 -21.83
N HIS A 193 -37.29 -21.99 -22.10
CA HIS A 193 -38.06 -20.82 -22.50
C HIS A 193 -37.28 -19.97 -23.51
N ILE A 194 -37.98 -19.34 -24.46
CA ILE A 194 -37.40 -18.35 -25.38
C ILE A 194 -38.01 -16.99 -25.08
N ASP A 195 -37.14 -16.03 -24.79
CA ASP A 195 -37.50 -14.63 -24.61
C ASP A 195 -37.48 -13.91 -25.98
N PHE A 196 -38.61 -13.93 -26.68
CA PHE A 196 -38.71 -13.39 -28.04
C PHE A 196 -38.57 -11.86 -28.11
N GLU A 197 -38.78 -11.15 -27.01
CA GLU A 197 -38.60 -9.69 -26.94
C GLU A 197 -37.11 -9.30 -26.99
N GLU A 198 -36.22 -10.23 -26.67
CA GLU A 198 -34.77 -10.00 -26.71
C GLU A 198 -34.16 -10.14 -28.12
N ILE A 199 -34.94 -10.56 -29.11
CA ILE A 199 -34.44 -10.85 -30.45
C ILE A 199 -34.38 -9.56 -31.29
N GLY A 200 -33.16 -9.23 -31.73
CA GLY A 200 -32.86 -8.09 -32.60
C GLY A 200 -32.75 -6.75 -31.88
N GLY A 201 -33.23 -6.65 -30.63
CA GLY A 201 -33.18 -5.43 -29.84
C GLY A 201 -31.86 -5.27 -29.08
N VAL A 202 -31.50 -4.03 -28.77
CA VAL A 202 -30.40 -3.72 -27.83
C VAL A 202 -30.93 -3.59 -26.42
N ARG A 203 -30.30 -4.30 -25.49
CA ARG A 203 -30.57 -4.22 -24.05
C ARG A 203 -29.49 -3.41 -23.36
N LEU A 204 -29.87 -2.72 -22.30
CA LEU A 204 -28.92 -2.01 -21.43
C LEU A 204 -28.71 -2.85 -20.17
N GLU A 205 -27.52 -3.40 -20.02
CA GLU A 205 -27.11 -4.03 -18.78
C GLU A 205 -26.50 -2.99 -17.85
N LYS A 206 -26.93 -3.02 -16.58
CA LYS A 206 -26.39 -2.16 -15.53
C LYS A 206 -25.60 -3.00 -14.54
N ARG A 207 -24.36 -2.61 -14.28
CA ARG A 207 -23.49 -3.21 -13.26
C ARG A 207 -23.04 -2.12 -12.31
N VAL A 208 -22.87 -2.44 -11.04
CA VAL A 208 -22.32 -1.49 -10.05
C VAL A 208 -20.95 -2.00 -9.67
N ASP A 209 -19.95 -1.14 -9.81
CA ASP A 209 -18.56 -1.47 -9.49
C ASP A 209 -18.27 -1.40 -7.97
N GLU A 210 -17.04 -1.73 -7.59
CA GLU A 210 -16.57 -1.73 -6.20
C GLU A 210 -16.59 -0.32 -5.55
N GLU A 211 -16.60 0.76 -6.34
CA GLU A 211 -16.73 2.14 -5.86
C GLU A 211 -18.18 2.62 -5.77
N GLY A 212 -19.14 1.79 -6.18
CA GLY A 212 -20.57 2.11 -6.19
C GLY A 212 -21.01 2.95 -7.41
N LEU A 213 -20.21 2.94 -8.49
CA LEU A 213 -20.54 3.60 -9.75
C LEU A 213 -21.27 2.63 -10.67
N THR A 214 -22.28 3.15 -11.37
CA THR A 214 -23.07 2.38 -12.32
C THR A 214 -22.38 2.39 -13.68
N GLU A 215 -22.02 1.21 -14.15
CA GLU A 215 -21.65 0.91 -15.53
C GLU A 215 -22.91 0.53 -16.31
N THR A 216 -23.15 1.20 -17.44
CA THR A 216 -24.23 0.81 -18.36
C THR A 216 -23.63 0.39 -19.70
N GLU A 217 -23.83 -0.86 -20.09
CA GLU A 217 -23.32 -1.43 -21.33
C GLU A 217 -24.48 -1.85 -22.24
N ALA A 218 -24.35 -1.56 -23.53
CA ALA A 218 -25.27 -1.99 -24.56
C ALA A 218 -24.96 -3.43 -24.98
N VAL A 219 -25.85 -4.36 -24.65
CA VAL A 219 -25.79 -5.76 -25.08
C VAL A 219 -26.72 -5.94 -26.27
N PHE A 220 -26.09 -6.19 -27.42
CA PHE A 220 -26.77 -6.41 -28.68
C PHE A 220 -27.16 -7.89 -28.82
N SER A 221 -28.32 -8.15 -29.41
CA SER A 221 -28.75 -9.50 -29.78
C SER A 221 -27.73 -10.19 -30.71
N ASP A 222 -27.35 -11.43 -30.38
CA ASP A 222 -26.55 -12.30 -31.25
C ASP A 222 -27.40 -12.92 -32.37
N ALA A 223 -28.72 -12.92 -32.19
CA ALA A 223 -29.66 -13.48 -33.13
C ALA A 223 -29.91 -12.51 -34.29
N ASN A 224 -29.73 -12.98 -35.53
CA ASN A 224 -30.18 -12.27 -36.71
C ASN A 224 -31.70 -12.41 -36.85
N THR A 225 -32.41 -11.30 -36.69
CA THR A 225 -33.88 -11.25 -36.71
C THR A 225 -34.48 -11.92 -37.96
N ARG A 226 -33.83 -11.81 -39.13
CA ARG A 226 -34.33 -12.44 -40.37
C ARG A 226 -34.20 -13.96 -40.33
N ASP A 227 -33.06 -14.47 -39.89
CA ASP A 227 -32.80 -15.92 -39.79
C ASP A 227 -33.73 -16.57 -38.76
N VAL A 228 -33.99 -15.88 -37.66
CA VAL A 228 -34.99 -16.28 -36.66
C VAL A 228 -36.38 -16.35 -37.29
N VAL A 229 -36.79 -15.31 -38.03
CA VAL A 229 -38.11 -15.30 -38.69
C VAL A 229 -38.26 -16.47 -39.65
N GLU A 230 -37.29 -16.70 -40.53
CA GLU A 230 -37.32 -17.82 -41.47
C GLU A 230 -37.39 -19.18 -40.76
N THR A 231 -36.67 -19.33 -39.65
CA THR A 231 -36.61 -20.58 -38.89
C THR A 231 -37.92 -20.84 -38.16
N ILE A 232 -38.50 -19.83 -37.51
CA ILE A 232 -39.81 -19.96 -36.85
C ILE A 232 -40.90 -20.27 -37.87
N LEU A 233 -40.89 -19.66 -39.07
CA LEU A 233 -41.85 -19.99 -40.13
C LEU A 233 -41.74 -21.46 -40.58
N LYS A 234 -40.52 -21.98 -40.73
CA LYS A 234 -40.27 -23.41 -41.05
C LYS A 234 -40.75 -24.32 -39.91
N ILE A 235 -40.49 -23.94 -38.67
CA ILE A 235 -40.90 -24.71 -37.48
C ILE A 235 -42.41 -24.70 -37.33
N ALA A 236 -43.06 -23.58 -37.57
CA ALA A 236 -44.51 -23.50 -37.52
C ALA A 236 -45.16 -24.48 -38.51
N GLN A 237 -44.57 -24.69 -39.69
CA GLN A 237 -45.03 -25.72 -40.63
C GLN A 237 -44.86 -27.14 -40.09
N VAL A 238 -43.72 -27.45 -39.48
CA VAL A 238 -43.41 -28.79 -38.93
C VAL A 238 -44.24 -29.11 -37.68
N GLU A 239 -44.47 -28.11 -36.84
CA GLU A 239 -45.20 -28.22 -35.57
C GLU A 239 -46.72 -28.06 -35.73
N GLY A 240 -47.20 -27.77 -36.95
CA GLY A 240 -48.63 -27.56 -37.22
C GLY A 240 -49.20 -26.25 -36.67
N LEU A 241 -48.35 -25.23 -36.50
CA LEU A 241 -48.68 -23.85 -36.11
C LEU A 241 -48.82 -22.92 -37.34
N SER A 242 -49.05 -23.48 -38.53
CA SER A 242 -49.06 -22.74 -39.79
C SER A 242 -50.17 -21.70 -39.89
N LYS A 243 -51.28 -21.88 -39.16
CA LYS A 243 -52.40 -20.93 -39.14
C LYS A 243 -52.03 -19.67 -38.36
N GLU A 244 -51.27 -19.85 -37.30
CA GLU A 244 -50.76 -18.81 -36.43
C GLU A 244 -49.58 -18.09 -37.10
N ALA A 245 -48.72 -18.80 -37.85
CA ALA A 245 -47.53 -18.23 -38.48
C ALA A 245 -47.74 -17.59 -39.87
N SER A 246 -48.97 -17.26 -40.27
CA SER A 246 -49.27 -16.71 -41.61
C SER A 246 -48.61 -15.35 -41.92
N PHE A 247 -48.21 -14.59 -40.89
CA PHE A 247 -47.42 -13.38 -41.01
C PHE A 247 -46.60 -13.18 -39.72
N MET A 248 -45.28 -13.02 -39.86
CA MET A 248 -44.42 -12.58 -38.77
C MET A 248 -43.84 -11.22 -39.11
N PRO A 249 -44.37 -10.13 -38.53
CA PRO A 249 -43.81 -8.82 -38.76
C PRO A 249 -42.50 -8.66 -38.00
N ILE A 250 -41.50 -8.21 -38.74
CA ILE A 250 -40.36 -7.51 -38.19
C ILE A 250 -40.78 -6.04 -38.13
N LYS A 251 -40.45 -5.34 -37.05
CA LYS A 251 -40.64 -3.89 -36.97
C LYS A 251 -39.30 -3.18 -36.84
N SER A 252 -39.22 -1.99 -37.41
CA SER A 252 -38.14 -1.06 -37.11
C SER A 252 -38.47 -0.31 -35.83
N GLN A 253 -37.49 -0.09 -34.98
CA GLN A 253 -37.60 0.80 -33.82
C GLN A 253 -36.40 1.74 -33.77
N LEU A 254 -36.47 2.81 -32.98
CA LEU A 254 -35.35 3.70 -32.76
C LEU A 254 -34.16 2.92 -32.19
N GLY A 255 -32.99 3.05 -32.80
CA GLY A 255 -31.76 2.49 -32.27
C GLY A 255 -31.28 3.22 -31.02
N LEU A 256 -30.12 2.83 -30.49
CA LEU A 256 -29.64 3.33 -29.22
C LEU A 256 -29.24 4.83 -29.25
N LEU A 257 -28.66 5.32 -30.34
CA LEU A 257 -28.16 6.69 -30.42
C LEU A 257 -29.28 7.75 -30.30
N PRO A 258 -30.43 7.63 -31.00
CA PRO A 258 -31.61 8.47 -30.74
C PRO A 258 -32.12 8.42 -29.29
N ARG A 259 -32.11 7.25 -28.65
CA ARG A 259 -32.55 7.11 -27.25
C ARG A 259 -31.61 7.85 -26.30
N ILE A 260 -30.30 7.70 -26.48
CA ILE A 260 -29.26 8.39 -25.69
C ILE A 260 -29.35 9.91 -25.87
N TRP A 261 -29.60 10.36 -27.10
CA TRP A 261 -29.82 11.77 -27.41
C TRP A 261 -30.99 12.37 -26.62
N GLN A 262 -32.11 11.64 -26.54
CA GLN A 262 -33.31 12.05 -25.80
C GLN A 262 -33.14 11.94 -24.28
N GLU A 263 -32.33 11.00 -23.80
CA GLU A 263 -32.04 10.83 -22.37
C GLU A 263 -31.02 11.86 -21.87
N GLY A 264 -30.13 12.33 -22.75
CA GLY A 264 -29.08 13.28 -22.39
C GLY A 264 -27.91 12.66 -21.67
N ARG A 265 -27.49 11.48 -22.12
CA ARG A 265 -26.32 10.77 -21.59
C ARG A 265 -25.17 10.77 -22.58
N VAL A 266 -24.01 10.39 -22.07
CA VAL A 266 -22.81 10.17 -22.89
C VAL A 266 -22.96 8.86 -23.66
N ALA A 267 -22.99 8.95 -24.99
CA ALA A 267 -22.87 7.82 -25.90
C ALA A 267 -21.39 7.49 -26.07
N HIS A 268 -20.95 6.32 -25.63
CA HIS A 268 -19.56 5.88 -25.79
C HIS A 268 -19.49 4.78 -26.85
N LEU A 269 -19.01 5.15 -28.04
CA LEU A 269 -18.82 4.25 -29.19
C LEU A 269 -17.41 3.66 -29.13
N GLU A 270 -17.28 2.49 -28.51
CA GLU A 270 -16.02 1.75 -28.37
C GLU A 270 -15.65 1.03 -29.67
N GLU A 271 -14.35 1.02 -29.97
CA GLU A 271 -13.81 0.36 -31.18
C GLU A 271 -14.51 0.80 -32.47
N TYR A 272 -14.87 2.08 -32.59
CA TYR A 272 -15.64 2.61 -33.71
C TYR A 272 -15.02 2.29 -35.08
N ASN A 273 -13.69 2.33 -35.18
CA ASN A 273 -12.97 2.02 -36.40
C ASN A 273 -12.77 0.51 -36.69
N LYS A 274 -13.40 -0.37 -35.90
CA LYS A 274 -13.55 -1.81 -36.19
C LYS A 274 -14.97 -2.19 -36.61
N GLY A 275 -15.86 -1.20 -36.77
CA GLY A 275 -17.18 -1.44 -37.36
C GLY A 275 -17.09 -1.92 -38.81
N LYS A 276 -18.19 -2.48 -39.32
CA LYS A 276 -18.25 -2.95 -40.70
C LYS A 276 -18.00 -1.78 -41.66
N GLU A 277 -17.02 -1.95 -42.54
CA GLU A 277 -16.57 -0.89 -43.45
C GLU A 277 -17.74 -0.34 -44.29
N GLY A 278 -17.84 1.00 -44.34
CA GLY A 278 -18.86 1.73 -45.11
C GLY A 278 -20.23 1.86 -44.43
N THR A 279 -20.47 1.15 -43.32
CA THR A 279 -21.75 1.23 -42.60
C THR A 279 -21.95 2.52 -41.80
N ASP A 280 -20.90 3.31 -41.60
CA ASP A 280 -20.94 4.61 -40.92
C ASP A 280 -21.48 5.75 -41.79
N THR A 281 -21.67 5.51 -43.09
CA THR A 281 -22.11 6.55 -44.04
C THR A 281 -23.43 7.22 -43.62
N ALA A 282 -24.38 6.48 -43.06
CA ALA A 282 -25.66 7.06 -42.62
C ALA A 282 -25.53 7.91 -41.35
N LEU A 283 -24.43 7.78 -40.59
CA LEU A 283 -24.13 8.66 -39.46
C LEU A 283 -23.57 10.00 -39.89
N HIS A 284 -23.05 10.17 -41.11
CA HIS A 284 -22.40 11.43 -41.51
C HIS A 284 -23.27 12.69 -41.25
N PRO A 285 -24.57 12.73 -41.59
CA PRO A 285 -25.42 13.89 -41.27
C PRO A 285 -25.62 14.07 -39.76
N VAL A 286 -25.63 12.98 -38.99
CA VAL A 286 -25.74 13.01 -37.52
C VAL A 286 -24.48 13.57 -36.90
N LEU A 287 -23.30 13.15 -37.39
CA LEU A 287 -22.00 13.67 -36.98
C LEU A 287 -21.87 15.17 -37.26
N GLN A 288 -22.46 15.68 -38.35
CA GLN A 288 -22.55 17.12 -38.63
C GLN A 288 -23.40 17.87 -37.60
N VAL A 289 -24.43 17.23 -37.04
CA VAL A 289 -25.18 17.83 -35.93
C VAL A 289 -24.34 17.83 -34.66
N PHE A 290 -23.66 16.72 -34.38
CA PHE A 290 -22.87 16.56 -33.17
C PHE A 290 -21.62 17.45 -33.14
N ASN A 291 -20.99 17.72 -34.28
CA ASN A 291 -19.83 18.61 -34.36
C ASN A 291 -20.22 20.11 -34.47
N GLY A 292 -21.51 20.42 -34.58
CA GLY A 292 -22.03 21.78 -34.69
C GLY A 292 -22.05 22.37 -36.11
N GLU A 293 -21.64 21.62 -37.15
CA GLU A 293 -21.68 22.06 -38.55
C GLU A 293 -23.13 22.22 -39.05
N SER A 294 -24.04 21.39 -38.55
CA SER A 294 -25.48 21.42 -38.85
C SER A 294 -26.30 21.59 -37.57
N THR A 295 -27.42 22.28 -37.67
CA THR A 295 -28.33 22.48 -36.52
C THR A 295 -29.25 21.29 -36.31
N HIS A 296 -29.64 20.61 -37.38
CA HIS A 296 -30.50 19.45 -37.33
C HIS A 296 -30.28 18.53 -38.54
N CYS A 297 -30.63 17.26 -38.39
CA CYS A 297 -30.72 16.31 -39.47
C CYS A 297 -31.84 15.30 -39.22
N ARG A 298 -32.51 14.84 -40.28
CA ARG A 298 -33.51 13.77 -40.20
C ARG A 298 -32.93 12.50 -40.79
N VAL A 299 -32.93 11.44 -39.99
CA VAL A 299 -32.57 10.09 -40.42
C VAL A 299 -33.82 9.26 -40.62
N TYR A 300 -33.78 8.32 -41.56
CA TYR A 300 -34.92 7.51 -41.94
C TYR A 300 -34.60 6.03 -41.74
N GLY A 301 -35.49 5.33 -41.04
CA GLY A 301 -35.49 3.90 -40.87
C GLY A 301 -36.41 3.23 -41.90
N SER A 302 -36.60 1.92 -41.75
CA SER A 302 -37.55 1.18 -42.57
C SER A 302 -39.01 1.44 -42.14
N GLY A 303 -39.98 1.13 -43.00
CA GLY A 303 -41.41 1.26 -42.67
C GLY A 303 -41.91 2.71 -42.50
N GLY A 304 -41.16 3.71 -42.98
CA GLY A 304 -41.53 5.14 -42.86
C GLY A 304 -41.16 5.77 -41.51
N MET A 305 -40.46 5.04 -40.63
CA MET A 305 -39.95 5.58 -39.38
C MET A 305 -38.87 6.62 -39.66
N SER A 306 -38.85 7.72 -38.89
CA SER A 306 -37.78 8.71 -38.96
C SER A 306 -37.51 9.31 -37.59
N PHE A 307 -36.30 9.83 -37.41
CA PHE A 307 -35.90 10.54 -36.20
C PHE A 307 -35.23 11.85 -36.59
N LEU A 308 -35.52 12.92 -35.85
CA LEU A 308 -34.93 14.24 -36.04
C LEU A 308 -33.92 14.48 -34.92
N PHE A 309 -32.63 14.57 -35.28
CA PHE A 309 -31.64 15.17 -34.41
C PHE A 309 -31.72 16.67 -34.58
N ASP A 310 -32.07 17.41 -33.54
CA ASP A 310 -32.15 18.87 -33.55
C ASP A 310 -31.46 19.43 -32.31
N ASN A 311 -30.42 20.24 -32.49
CA ASN A 311 -29.64 20.82 -31.38
C ASN A 311 -30.49 21.63 -30.39
N ARG A 312 -31.69 22.09 -30.79
CA ARG A 312 -32.66 22.76 -29.90
C ARG A 312 -33.38 21.80 -28.95
N GLU A 313 -33.48 20.52 -29.32
CA GLU A 313 -34.12 19.45 -28.55
C GLU A 313 -33.08 18.56 -27.84
N ARG A 314 -31.79 18.79 -28.10
CA ARG A 314 -30.68 18.09 -27.43
C ARG A 314 -30.73 18.29 -25.93
N GLN A 315 -30.72 17.20 -25.18
CA GLN A 315 -30.63 17.27 -23.73
C GLN A 315 -29.25 17.81 -23.25
N PRO A 316 -29.18 18.53 -22.12
CA PRO A 316 -27.97 19.18 -21.66
C PRO A 316 -26.77 18.26 -21.41
N GLY A 317 -26.99 16.99 -21.07
CA GLY A 317 -25.93 16.03 -20.76
C GLY A 317 -25.45 15.19 -21.95
N PHE A 318 -26.05 15.35 -23.14
CA PHE A 318 -25.65 14.56 -24.30
C PHE A 318 -24.21 14.86 -24.72
N PHE A 319 -23.43 13.81 -24.98
CA PHE A 319 -22.10 13.90 -25.57
C PHE A 319 -21.77 12.59 -26.30
N CYS A 320 -21.18 12.68 -27.49
CA CYS A 320 -20.73 11.51 -28.25
C CYS A 320 -19.21 11.34 -28.07
N TYR A 321 -18.83 10.34 -27.27
CA TYR A 321 -17.45 9.94 -27.09
C TYR A 321 -17.16 8.71 -27.96
N MET A 322 -16.09 8.75 -28.73
CA MET A 322 -15.68 7.66 -29.61
C MET A 322 -14.26 7.23 -29.25
N ASP A 323 -13.97 5.95 -29.33
CA ASP A 323 -12.59 5.46 -29.28
C ASP A 323 -12.29 4.41 -30.36
N GLY A 324 -11.00 4.27 -30.66
CA GLY A 324 -10.50 3.42 -31.72
C GLY A 324 -9.04 3.04 -31.52
N ASN A 325 -8.62 1.98 -32.20
CA ASN A 325 -7.25 1.50 -32.15
C ASN A 325 -6.44 1.99 -33.36
N MET A 326 -5.11 2.00 -33.25
CA MET A 326 -4.27 2.32 -34.41
C MET A 326 -4.33 1.18 -35.44
N GLN A 327 -4.12 1.49 -36.73
CA GLN A 327 -4.22 0.48 -37.81
C GLN A 327 -3.23 -0.69 -37.66
N GLN A 328 -2.14 -0.48 -36.93
CA GLN A 328 -1.14 -1.51 -36.63
C GLN A 328 -1.68 -2.60 -35.67
N ASP A 329 -2.79 -2.36 -34.95
CA ASP A 329 -3.36 -3.30 -33.97
C ASP A 329 -4.22 -4.43 -34.60
N GLY A 330 -4.34 -4.50 -35.94
CA GLY A 330 -4.88 -5.69 -36.62
C GLY A 330 -5.66 -5.43 -37.91
N VAL A 331 -5.83 -6.51 -38.70
CA VAL A 331 -6.44 -6.50 -40.05
C VAL A 331 -7.90 -6.01 -40.06
N ALA A 332 -8.62 -6.12 -38.94
CA ALA A 332 -10.00 -5.67 -38.79
C ALA A 332 -10.15 -4.17 -38.45
N THR A 333 -9.05 -3.42 -38.34
CA THR A 333 -9.08 -1.98 -38.03
C THR A 333 -9.05 -1.19 -39.33
N HIS A 334 -10.14 -0.46 -39.62
CA HIS A 334 -10.29 0.31 -40.85
C HIS A 334 -9.87 1.77 -40.68
N SER A 335 -9.45 2.42 -41.77
CA SER A 335 -9.34 3.87 -41.81
C SER A 335 -10.74 4.48 -41.77
N LEU A 336 -10.92 5.58 -41.03
CA LEU A 336 -12.11 6.39 -41.24
C LEU A 336 -12.14 6.95 -42.66
N SER A 337 -13.35 7.11 -43.21
CA SER A 337 -13.53 7.85 -44.46
C SER A 337 -13.01 9.29 -44.31
N ALA A 338 -12.50 9.89 -45.38
CA ALA A 338 -12.01 11.28 -45.33
C ALA A 338 -13.08 12.24 -44.79
N SER A 339 -14.33 12.00 -45.18
CA SER A 339 -15.48 12.79 -44.74
C SER A 339 -15.81 12.62 -43.25
N ALA A 340 -15.58 11.43 -42.67
CA ALA A 340 -15.71 11.21 -41.24
C ALA A 340 -14.54 11.84 -40.46
N ASN A 341 -13.31 11.71 -40.98
CA ASN A 341 -12.11 12.32 -40.39
C ASN A 341 -12.22 13.84 -40.24
N ASP A 342 -12.64 14.55 -41.30
CA ASP A 342 -12.75 16.01 -41.28
C ASP A 342 -13.81 16.52 -40.28
N ARG A 343 -14.86 15.72 -40.03
CA ARG A 343 -15.95 16.08 -39.12
C ARG A 343 -15.65 15.79 -37.66
N ILE A 344 -15.00 14.65 -37.43
CA ILE A 344 -14.74 14.14 -36.09
C ILE A 344 -13.45 14.75 -35.52
N LEU A 345 -12.44 14.93 -36.38
CA LEU A 345 -11.07 15.34 -36.05
C LEU A 345 -10.47 14.44 -34.96
N PRO A 346 -10.07 13.19 -35.31
CA PRO A 346 -9.55 12.24 -34.34
C PRO A 346 -8.31 12.78 -33.63
N ASN A 347 -8.30 12.70 -32.30
CA ASN A 347 -7.14 13.01 -31.48
C ASN A 347 -6.33 11.75 -31.23
N ILE A 348 -5.02 11.81 -31.46
CA ILE A 348 -4.11 10.69 -31.25
C ILE A 348 -3.53 10.78 -29.84
N ILE A 349 -3.78 9.74 -29.04
CA ILE A 349 -3.12 9.57 -27.74
C ILE A 349 -1.72 9.02 -27.99
N GLN A 350 -0.74 9.77 -27.50
CA GLN A 350 0.67 9.42 -27.61
C GLN A 350 1.03 8.21 -26.73
N ASP A 351 2.22 7.65 -26.98
CA ASP A 351 2.79 6.60 -26.15
C ASP A 351 3.02 7.09 -24.72
N MET A 352 2.94 6.16 -23.77
CA MET A 352 3.01 6.49 -22.35
C MET A 352 4.42 6.91 -21.94
N ILE A 353 4.51 8.06 -21.26
CA ILE A 353 5.76 8.53 -20.66
C ILE A 353 5.92 8.02 -19.22
N GLN A 354 7.11 8.14 -18.64
CA GLN A 354 7.38 7.74 -17.24
C GLN A 354 6.36 8.33 -16.26
N ALA A 355 6.01 9.61 -16.44
CA ALA A 355 5.04 10.29 -15.60
C ALA A 355 3.64 9.64 -15.65
N ASP A 356 3.24 9.07 -16.80
CA ASP A 356 1.98 8.32 -16.92
C ASP A 356 1.99 7.04 -16.11
N TRP A 357 3.11 6.31 -16.15
CA TRP A 357 3.33 5.12 -15.34
C TRP A 357 3.26 5.45 -13.85
N GLN A 358 4.01 6.46 -13.41
CA GLN A 358 4.02 6.88 -12.00
C GLN A 358 2.63 7.33 -11.53
N HIS A 359 1.92 8.11 -12.34
CA HIS A 359 0.56 8.58 -12.09
C HIS A 359 -0.40 7.43 -11.82
N ARG A 360 -0.39 6.40 -12.67
CA ARG A 360 -1.27 5.23 -12.49
C ARG A 360 -0.89 4.39 -11.28
N TRP A 361 0.39 4.21 -11.00
CA TRP A 361 0.83 3.50 -9.79
C TRP A 361 0.40 4.24 -8.51
N CYS A 362 0.51 5.57 -8.48
CA CYS A 362 -0.03 6.38 -7.37
C CYS A 362 -1.54 6.16 -7.20
N GLN A 363 -2.30 6.21 -8.30
CA GLN A 363 -3.75 5.99 -8.28
C GLN A 363 -4.12 4.60 -7.77
N MET A 364 -3.40 3.55 -8.18
CA MET A 364 -3.65 2.19 -7.70
C MET A 364 -3.35 2.05 -6.20
N LEU A 365 -2.23 2.61 -5.72
CA LEU A 365 -1.82 2.48 -4.31
C LEU A 365 -2.69 3.30 -3.35
N THR A 366 -3.10 4.50 -3.77
CA THR A 366 -3.69 5.51 -2.85
C THR A 366 -5.11 5.91 -3.23
N GLY A 367 -5.58 5.52 -4.41
CA GLY A 367 -6.80 6.05 -5.02
C GLY A 367 -6.66 7.50 -5.51
N LEU A 368 -5.45 8.06 -5.53
CA LEU A 368 -5.15 9.42 -5.99
C LEU A 368 -3.85 9.47 -6.82
N PRO A 369 -3.77 10.31 -7.85
CA PRO A 369 -2.54 10.61 -8.57
C PRO A 369 -1.64 11.59 -7.78
N ILE A 370 -1.15 11.16 -6.62
CA ILE A 370 -0.38 12.00 -5.67
C ILE A 370 0.72 12.80 -6.37
N LYS A 371 1.48 12.17 -7.28
CA LYS A 371 2.57 12.82 -8.01
C LYS A 371 2.13 14.12 -8.67
N ILE A 372 1.01 14.12 -9.38
CA ILE A 372 0.55 15.31 -10.11
C ILE A 372 0.06 16.40 -9.17
N PHE A 373 -0.63 16.03 -8.09
CA PHE A 373 -1.02 17.02 -7.08
C PHE A 373 0.18 17.63 -6.35
N TYR A 374 1.18 16.81 -6.03
CA TYR A 374 2.41 17.26 -5.41
C TYR A 374 3.17 18.22 -6.34
N GLU A 375 3.38 17.83 -7.58
CA GLU A 375 4.09 18.67 -8.57
C GLU A 375 3.36 19.98 -8.88
N SER A 376 2.02 19.99 -8.82
CA SER A 376 1.22 21.17 -9.15
C SER A 376 1.49 22.38 -8.24
N LYS A 377 1.86 22.14 -6.98
CA LYS A 377 2.22 23.19 -6.01
C LYS A 377 3.38 22.75 -5.11
N ARG A 378 4.44 22.19 -5.71
CA ARG A 378 5.57 21.58 -4.98
C ARG A 378 6.14 22.46 -3.88
N GLU A 379 6.47 23.71 -4.21
CA GLU A 379 7.04 24.68 -3.26
C GLU A 379 6.12 24.92 -2.04
N GLN A 380 4.79 24.89 -2.25
CA GLN A 380 3.82 25.03 -1.17
C GLN A 380 3.78 23.77 -0.28
N TRP A 381 3.83 22.58 -0.89
CA TRP A 381 3.77 21.33 -0.15
C TRP A 381 5.06 21.01 0.58
N ASP A 382 6.21 21.37 0.03
CA ASP A 382 7.51 21.26 0.71
C ASP A 382 7.58 22.18 1.94
N ALA A 383 6.88 23.32 1.91
CA ALA A 383 6.82 24.24 3.04
C ALA A 383 5.86 23.78 4.16
N ASP A 384 4.80 23.02 3.84
CA ASP A 384 3.86 22.44 4.81
C ASP A 384 3.37 21.04 4.35
N PRO A 385 4.20 19.99 4.56
CA PRO A 385 3.87 18.61 4.15
C PRO A 385 2.60 18.05 4.81
N ASP A 386 2.31 18.46 6.05
CA ASP A 386 1.13 18.03 6.78
C ASP A 386 -0.15 18.58 6.13
N SER A 387 -0.11 19.80 5.58
CA SER A 387 -1.25 20.35 4.82
C SER A 387 -1.54 19.57 3.56
N PHE A 388 -0.49 19.08 2.87
CA PHE A 388 -0.64 18.25 1.69
C PHE A 388 -1.28 16.91 2.05
N THR A 389 -0.83 16.27 3.14
CA THR A 389 -1.43 15.02 3.65
C THR A 389 -2.92 15.20 3.97
N ARG A 390 -3.30 16.29 4.66
CA ARG A 390 -4.71 16.63 4.93
C ARG A 390 -5.50 16.86 3.64
N PHE A 391 -4.91 17.53 2.66
CA PHE A 391 -5.52 17.76 1.35
C PHE A 391 -5.81 16.43 0.62
N LEU A 392 -4.85 15.50 0.62
CA LEU A 392 -5.01 14.17 0.02
C LEU A 392 -6.15 13.37 0.67
N HIS A 393 -6.21 13.31 2.00
CA HIS A 393 -7.33 12.65 2.71
C HIS A 393 -8.69 13.28 2.39
N MET A 394 -8.74 14.62 2.34
CA MET A 394 -9.95 15.35 1.99
C MET A 394 -10.43 14.94 0.59
N ILE A 395 -9.59 15.08 -0.44
CA ILE A 395 -10.00 14.80 -1.83
C ILE A 395 -10.29 13.32 -2.06
N ARG A 396 -9.59 12.40 -1.36
CA ARG A 396 -9.89 10.96 -1.43
C ARG A 396 -11.28 10.64 -0.90
N GLY A 397 -11.71 11.35 0.14
CA GLY A 397 -13.00 11.19 0.81
C GLY A 397 -14.17 11.88 0.10
N LEU A 398 -13.94 12.84 -0.79
CA LEU A 398 -15.01 13.56 -1.51
C LEU A 398 -15.85 12.58 -2.35
N GLY A 399 -17.15 12.49 -2.04
CA GLY A 399 -18.08 11.62 -2.76
C GLY A 399 -17.78 10.11 -2.66
N ALA A 400 -16.81 9.69 -1.84
CA ALA A 400 -16.50 8.28 -1.61
C ALA A 400 -17.40 7.74 -0.48
N LYS A 401 -18.07 6.60 -0.70
CA LYS A 401 -18.83 5.93 0.36
C LYS A 401 -17.93 5.16 1.32
N ASN A 402 -16.91 4.47 0.78
CA ASN A 402 -15.93 3.70 1.54
C ASN A 402 -14.52 3.97 0.98
N VAL A 403 -13.59 4.40 1.84
CA VAL A 403 -12.16 4.55 1.48
C VAL A 403 -11.41 3.38 2.11
N PRO A 404 -10.70 2.55 1.33
CA PRO A 404 -9.91 1.44 1.86
C PRO A 404 -8.89 1.90 2.90
N ALA A 405 -8.67 1.11 3.95
CA ALA A 405 -7.69 1.41 4.99
C ALA A 405 -6.27 1.53 4.41
N SER A 406 -5.91 0.66 3.47
CA SER A 406 -4.66 0.69 2.70
C SER A 406 -4.39 2.03 2.04
N HIS A 407 -5.41 2.61 1.40
CA HIS A 407 -5.27 3.88 0.71
C HIS A 407 -4.95 5.00 1.71
N ARG A 408 -5.57 4.99 2.90
CA ARG A 408 -5.28 5.96 3.96
C ARG A 408 -3.85 5.81 4.46
N HIS A 409 -3.41 4.57 4.71
CA HIS A 409 -2.04 4.28 5.13
C HIS A 409 -1.00 4.79 4.13
N TYR A 410 -1.21 4.54 2.83
CA TYR A 410 -0.31 5.02 1.79
C TYR A 410 -0.39 6.53 1.56
N ILE A 411 -1.53 7.17 1.82
CA ILE A 411 -1.63 8.64 1.82
C ILE A 411 -0.80 9.25 2.96
N ASP A 412 -0.80 8.64 4.16
CA ASP A 412 0.01 9.10 5.29
C ASP A 412 1.52 8.96 5.02
N ARG A 413 1.91 8.08 4.10
CA ARG A 413 3.29 7.81 3.66
C ARG A 413 3.50 8.21 2.20
N TRP A 414 2.91 9.32 1.78
CA TRP A 414 2.90 9.71 0.37
C TRP A 414 4.30 9.92 -0.22
N GLU A 415 5.29 10.34 0.58
CA GLU A 415 6.71 10.47 0.16
C GLU A 415 7.28 9.12 -0.26
N ASP A 416 7.13 8.09 0.57
CA ASP A 416 7.55 6.71 0.25
C ASP A 416 6.86 6.18 -1.01
N VAL A 417 5.57 6.52 -1.17
CA VAL A 417 4.80 6.17 -2.37
C VAL A 417 5.36 6.86 -3.61
N LEU A 418 5.73 8.14 -3.53
CA LEU A 418 6.33 8.85 -4.66
C LEU A 418 7.66 8.22 -5.07
N ASP A 419 8.52 7.89 -4.11
CA ASP A 419 9.80 7.24 -4.37
C ASP A 419 9.62 5.84 -4.95
N ALA A 420 8.74 5.03 -4.36
CA ALA A 420 8.46 3.68 -4.85
C ALA A 420 7.86 3.68 -6.26
N THR A 421 6.90 4.56 -6.50
CA THR A 421 6.24 4.67 -7.80
C THR A 421 7.18 5.22 -8.86
N ASP A 422 8.15 6.08 -8.48
CA ASP A 422 9.22 6.52 -9.39
C ASP A 422 10.08 5.32 -9.82
N ILE A 423 10.54 4.50 -8.89
CA ILE A 423 11.31 3.27 -9.18
C ILE A 423 10.53 2.35 -10.13
N ILE A 424 9.28 2.05 -9.81
CA ILE A 424 8.42 1.18 -10.63
C ILE A 424 8.20 1.80 -12.02
N SER A 425 7.97 3.11 -12.10
CA SER A 425 7.71 3.81 -13.36
C SER A 425 8.93 3.80 -14.30
N ARG A 426 10.15 3.96 -13.75
CA ARG A 426 11.40 3.84 -14.51
C ARG A 426 11.57 2.45 -15.08
N TYR A 427 11.30 1.41 -14.27
CA TYR A 427 11.36 0.04 -14.74
C TYR A 427 10.35 -0.21 -15.86
N ASN A 428 9.09 0.23 -15.71
CA ASN A 428 8.07 0.05 -16.74
C ASN A 428 8.42 0.77 -18.05
N LYS A 429 8.95 2.01 -17.98
CA LYS A 429 9.42 2.73 -19.17
C LYS A 429 10.56 1.98 -19.86
N LEU A 430 11.56 1.51 -19.11
CA LEU A 430 12.69 0.76 -19.67
C LEU A 430 12.27 -0.58 -20.27
N TYR A 431 11.35 -1.28 -19.59
CA TYR A 431 10.79 -2.53 -20.07
C TYR A 431 10.06 -2.33 -21.40
N ASP A 432 9.20 -1.31 -21.49
CA ASP A 432 8.50 -0.96 -22.73
C ASP A 432 9.47 -0.53 -23.84
N GLU A 433 10.44 0.34 -23.53
CA GLU A 433 11.48 0.79 -24.47
C GLU A 433 12.29 -0.37 -25.06
N MET A 434 12.69 -1.35 -24.24
CA MET A 434 13.50 -2.50 -24.67
C MET A 434 12.69 -3.58 -25.39
N THR A 435 11.39 -3.69 -25.11
CA THR A 435 10.50 -4.68 -25.74
C THR A 435 9.84 -4.16 -27.01
N ASN A 436 9.83 -2.84 -27.23
CA ASN A 436 9.26 -2.20 -28.41
C ASN A 436 10.32 -1.99 -29.50
N PRO A 437 10.29 -2.72 -30.64
CA PRO A 437 11.27 -2.55 -31.72
C PRO A 437 11.22 -1.17 -32.37
N ASP A 438 10.08 -0.48 -32.28
CA ASP A 438 9.85 0.86 -32.79
C ASP A 438 10.23 1.98 -31.81
N SER A 439 10.72 1.63 -30.62
CA SER A 439 11.15 2.64 -29.64
C SER A 439 12.29 3.49 -30.21
N PRO A 440 12.37 4.80 -29.86
CA PRO A 440 13.47 5.66 -30.31
C PRO A 440 14.84 5.05 -29.99
N ALA A 441 14.98 4.43 -28.81
CA ALA A 441 16.19 3.75 -28.39
C ALA A 441 16.60 2.58 -29.27
N ASN A 442 15.64 1.74 -29.68
CA ASN A 442 15.93 0.64 -30.61
C ASN A 442 16.24 1.19 -32.00
N ARG A 443 15.50 2.18 -32.50
CA ARG A 443 15.77 2.83 -33.81
C ARG A 443 17.13 3.51 -33.89
N GLU A 444 17.59 4.10 -32.79
CA GLU A 444 18.90 4.73 -32.65
C GLU A 444 20.04 3.73 -32.38
N GLY A 445 19.72 2.43 -32.26
CA GLY A 445 20.71 1.38 -32.04
C GLY A 445 21.34 1.39 -30.65
N LYS A 446 20.62 1.88 -29.63
CA LYS A 446 21.07 1.89 -28.23
C LYS A 446 21.25 0.49 -27.66
N TYR A 447 20.49 -0.49 -28.18
CA TYR A 447 20.53 -1.90 -27.77
C TYR A 447 20.71 -2.84 -28.98
N PRO A 448 21.89 -2.84 -29.62
CA PRO A 448 22.11 -3.59 -30.87
C PRO A 448 21.90 -5.10 -30.73
N GLU A 449 22.15 -5.65 -29.54
CA GLU A 449 21.94 -7.07 -29.22
C GLU A 449 20.46 -7.49 -29.24
N LEU A 450 19.52 -6.53 -29.07
CA LEU A 450 18.09 -6.82 -28.99
C LEU A 450 17.42 -6.93 -30.36
N PHE A 451 18.02 -6.40 -31.43
CA PHE A 451 17.44 -6.45 -32.79
C PHE A 451 17.14 -7.87 -33.29
N THR A 452 17.85 -8.87 -32.78
CA THR A 452 17.64 -10.28 -33.16
C THR A 452 16.65 -11.01 -32.25
N GLU A 453 16.31 -10.42 -31.09
CA GLU A 453 15.45 -11.01 -30.08
C GLU A 453 14.07 -10.33 -30.02
N VAL A 454 13.96 -9.05 -30.39
CA VAL A 454 12.74 -8.25 -30.22
C VAL A 454 12.20 -7.86 -31.58
N ASP A 455 11.00 -8.35 -31.89
CA ASP A 455 10.22 -8.06 -33.09
C ASP A 455 8.78 -7.67 -32.71
N ASP A 456 7.97 -7.28 -33.71
CA ASP A 456 6.59 -6.84 -33.51
C ASP A 456 5.72 -7.95 -32.90
N GLU A 457 5.95 -9.21 -33.28
CA GLU A 457 5.23 -10.37 -32.75
C GLU A 457 5.49 -10.54 -31.25
N PHE A 458 6.77 -10.47 -30.84
CA PHE A 458 7.16 -10.51 -29.45
C PHE A 458 6.63 -9.30 -28.68
N TYR A 459 6.71 -8.09 -29.23
CA TYR A 459 6.16 -6.89 -28.59
C TYR A 459 4.65 -6.98 -28.37
N ASN A 460 3.88 -7.49 -29.34
CA ASN A 460 2.44 -7.70 -29.18
C ASN A 460 2.11 -8.70 -28.06
N MET A 461 2.97 -9.69 -27.83
CA MET A 461 2.81 -10.65 -26.74
C MET A 461 3.29 -10.10 -25.39
N ALA A 462 4.45 -9.43 -25.36
CA ALA A 462 5.23 -9.17 -24.17
C ALA A 462 5.45 -7.68 -23.86
N GLY A 463 4.96 -6.75 -24.68
CA GLY A 463 5.11 -5.31 -24.50
C GLY A 463 4.51 -4.76 -23.20
N GLY A 464 4.99 -3.59 -22.79
CA GLY A 464 4.48 -2.90 -21.61
C GLY A 464 3.04 -2.43 -21.81
N SER A 465 2.17 -2.62 -20.81
CA SER A 465 0.81 -2.06 -20.85
C SER A 465 0.25 -1.82 -19.46
N MET A 466 -0.64 -0.83 -19.33
CA MET A 466 -1.31 -0.53 -18.05
C MET A 466 -2.18 -1.69 -17.56
N ARG A 467 -2.80 -2.44 -18.48
CA ARG A 467 -3.58 -3.64 -18.11
C ARG A 467 -2.72 -4.66 -17.38
N ARG A 468 -1.47 -4.82 -17.82
CA ARG A 468 -0.52 -5.73 -17.17
C ARG A 468 -0.12 -5.22 -15.78
N ASN A 469 0.10 -3.93 -15.61
CA ASN A 469 0.39 -3.34 -14.30
C ASN A 469 -0.78 -3.45 -13.32
N ILE A 470 -2.02 -3.23 -13.78
CA ILE A 470 -3.23 -3.46 -12.98
C ILE A 470 -3.31 -4.92 -12.56
N TYR A 471 -3.01 -5.86 -13.47
CA TYR A 471 -2.94 -7.27 -13.14
C TYR A 471 -1.85 -7.56 -12.09
N TYR A 472 -0.65 -7.01 -12.24
CA TYR A 472 0.42 -7.19 -11.25
C TYR A 472 0.04 -6.67 -9.87
N PHE A 473 -0.56 -5.48 -9.81
CA PHE A 473 -1.03 -4.90 -8.57
C PHE A 473 -2.11 -5.77 -7.90
N LYS A 474 -3.13 -6.20 -8.67
CA LYS A 474 -4.16 -7.12 -8.17
C LYS A 474 -3.56 -8.44 -7.66
N MET A 475 -2.61 -9.00 -8.40
CA MET A 475 -1.91 -10.22 -8.00
C MET A 475 -1.04 -10.03 -6.75
N ALA A 476 -0.51 -8.83 -6.53
CA ALA A 476 0.28 -8.52 -5.34
C ALA A 476 -0.61 -8.41 -4.09
N ILE A 477 -1.81 -7.85 -4.23
CA ILE A 477 -2.78 -7.72 -3.13
C ILE A 477 -3.38 -9.06 -2.71
N LEU A 478 -3.57 -10.00 -3.64
CA LEU A 478 -4.20 -11.29 -3.34
C LEU A 478 -3.45 -12.13 -2.30
N GLY A 479 -2.20 -11.78 -2.01
CA GLY A 479 -1.37 -12.49 -1.05
C GLY A 479 -0.95 -13.84 -1.57
N ARG A 480 0.34 -14.16 -1.45
CA ARG A 480 0.83 -15.48 -1.82
C ARG A 480 1.43 -16.19 -0.63
N PRO A 481 1.25 -17.50 -0.53
CA PRO A 481 2.07 -18.30 0.36
C PRO A 481 3.54 -18.06 0.00
N ALA A 482 4.37 -17.79 1.02
CA ALA A 482 5.80 -17.66 0.81
C ALA A 482 6.33 -18.94 0.15
N THR A 483 6.95 -18.80 -1.02
CA THR A 483 7.57 -19.94 -1.70
C THR A 483 8.93 -20.21 -1.05
N ARG A 484 9.09 -21.41 -0.50
CA ARG A 484 10.38 -21.85 0.05
C ARG A 484 11.18 -22.51 -1.06
N GLN A 485 12.49 -22.23 -1.13
CA GLN A 485 13.38 -22.93 -2.06
C GLN A 485 13.33 -24.44 -1.82
N THR A 486 13.50 -25.24 -2.86
CA THR A 486 13.21 -26.70 -2.81
C THR A 486 14.00 -27.46 -1.73
N HIS A 487 15.19 -26.98 -1.37
CA HIS A 487 16.02 -27.57 -0.30
C HIS A 487 15.60 -27.18 1.14
N LEU A 488 14.64 -26.27 1.26
CA LEU A 488 14.03 -25.79 2.51
C LEU A 488 12.64 -26.38 2.75
N SER A 489 12.00 -26.80 1.66
CA SER A 489 10.79 -27.60 1.75
C SER A 489 11.12 -28.88 2.51
N GLN A 490 10.47 -29.10 3.65
CA GLN A 490 10.65 -30.33 4.45
C GLN A 490 10.08 -31.58 3.75
N GLY A 491 9.62 -31.45 2.50
CA GLY A 491 8.97 -32.51 1.76
C GLY A 491 7.56 -32.81 2.29
N TYR A 492 6.93 -33.83 1.71
CA TYR A 492 5.68 -34.37 2.25
C TYR A 492 6.01 -35.42 3.31
N ASP A 493 5.42 -35.32 4.50
CA ASP A 493 5.46 -36.39 5.49
C ASP A 493 4.59 -37.55 5.02
N MET A 494 5.22 -38.56 4.42
CA MET A 494 4.56 -39.75 3.88
C MET A 494 4.16 -40.76 4.98
N SER A 495 4.39 -40.47 6.26
CA SER A 495 4.20 -41.42 7.36
C SER A 495 2.74 -41.60 7.81
N ASN A 496 1.83 -40.71 7.40
CA ASN A 496 0.40 -40.82 7.70
C ASN A 496 -0.39 -41.53 6.59
N ASP A 497 -1.53 -42.12 6.96
CA ASP A 497 -2.44 -42.81 6.03
C ASP A 497 -2.95 -41.87 4.92
N TRP A 498 -2.66 -42.25 3.67
CA TRP A 498 -2.99 -41.49 2.45
C TRP A 498 -4.44 -41.71 1.98
N SER A 499 -5.20 -42.55 2.68
CA SER A 499 -6.60 -42.81 2.36
C SER A 499 -7.53 -41.60 2.61
N ALA A 500 -7.06 -40.61 3.35
CA ALA A 500 -7.75 -39.34 3.56
C ALA A 500 -6.78 -38.14 3.40
N PRO A 501 -7.23 -37.00 2.84
CA PRO A 501 -6.42 -35.80 2.80
C PRO A 501 -6.05 -35.39 4.23
N PRO A 502 -4.81 -34.92 4.47
CA PRO A 502 -4.40 -34.45 5.79
C PRO A 502 -5.35 -33.35 6.25
N ASN A 503 -5.68 -33.36 7.54
CA ASN A 503 -6.55 -32.36 8.14
C ASN A 503 -5.78 -31.04 8.27
N ILE A 504 -5.62 -30.33 7.15
CA ILE A 504 -4.96 -29.03 7.09
C ILE A 504 -5.96 -28.03 7.67
N THR A 505 -5.74 -27.64 8.93
CA THR A 505 -6.39 -26.44 9.45
C THR A 505 -5.79 -25.27 8.68
N VAL A 506 -6.49 -24.79 7.65
CA VAL A 506 -6.10 -23.58 6.93
C VAL A 506 -6.25 -22.43 7.92
N SER A 507 -5.17 -22.15 8.67
CA SER A 507 -4.98 -20.87 9.31
C SER A 507 -4.89 -19.87 8.17
N LYS A 508 -6.04 -19.35 7.73
CA LYS A 508 -6.10 -18.01 7.13
C LYS A 508 -5.63 -17.09 8.24
N ALA A 509 -4.31 -16.96 8.41
CA ALA A 509 -3.75 -15.84 9.12
C ALA A 509 -4.40 -14.60 8.50
N ASN A 510 -4.74 -13.60 9.32
CA ASN A 510 -5.26 -12.33 8.84
C ASN A 510 -4.15 -11.68 8.00
N TYR A 511 -4.05 -12.09 6.75
CA TYR A 511 -3.10 -11.57 5.79
C TYR A 511 -3.55 -10.16 5.47
N HIS A 512 -2.79 -9.19 5.96
CA HIS A 512 -2.95 -7.79 5.58
C HIS A 512 -2.10 -7.57 4.32
N PRO A 513 -2.73 -7.31 3.15
CA PRO A 513 -2.00 -7.14 1.89
C PRO A 513 -0.90 -6.08 1.93
N GLU A 514 -1.05 -5.07 2.78
CA GLU A 514 -0.13 -3.94 2.99
C GLU A 514 1.23 -4.35 3.59
N ALA A 515 1.26 -5.45 4.36
CA ALA A 515 2.47 -5.88 5.08
C ALA A 515 3.59 -6.39 4.15
N LYS A 516 3.20 -6.96 2.99
CA LYS A 516 4.13 -7.56 2.03
C LYS A 516 3.88 -7.10 0.59
N LEU A 517 3.20 -5.97 0.40
CA LEU A 517 2.82 -5.50 -0.93
C LEU A 517 4.05 -5.28 -1.82
N GLY A 518 5.07 -4.60 -1.31
CA GLY A 518 6.32 -4.32 -2.03
C GLY A 518 7.06 -5.59 -2.42
N THR A 519 7.20 -6.53 -1.49
CA THR A 519 7.82 -7.85 -1.74
C THR A 519 7.07 -8.63 -2.82
N ASN A 520 5.73 -8.66 -2.74
CA ASN A 520 4.91 -9.36 -3.73
C ASN A 520 5.01 -8.71 -5.13
N ILE A 521 5.01 -7.37 -5.21
CA ILE A 521 5.16 -6.64 -6.47
C ILE A 521 6.50 -6.99 -7.12
N VAL A 522 7.59 -6.96 -6.36
CA VAL A 522 8.94 -7.31 -6.83
C VAL A 522 8.97 -8.74 -7.37
N GLU A 523 8.43 -9.72 -6.63
CA GLU A 523 8.40 -11.12 -7.06
C GLU A 523 7.60 -11.29 -8.36
N ILE A 524 6.46 -10.61 -8.49
CA ILE A 524 5.62 -10.67 -9.68
C ILE A 524 6.36 -10.12 -10.90
N PHE A 525 6.99 -8.95 -10.78
CA PHE A 525 7.77 -8.37 -11.88
C PHE A 525 8.93 -9.29 -12.28
N TYR A 526 9.69 -9.78 -11.30
CA TYR A 526 10.82 -10.66 -11.58
C TYR A 526 10.40 -11.96 -12.29
N ARG A 527 9.34 -12.61 -11.78
CA ARG A 527 8.82 -13.85 -12.36
C ARG A 527 8.28 -13.63 -13.77
N ASP A 528 7.55 -12.54 -14.01
CA ASP A 528 7.01 -12.28 -15.33
C ASP A 528 8.11 -11.92 -16.33
N MET A 529 9.12 -11.14 -15.90
CA MET A 529 10.34 -10.90 -16.67
C MET A 529 10.99 -12.22 -17.08
N VAL A 530 11.26 -13.14 -16.14
CA VAL A 530 11.84 -14.47 -16.45
C VAL A 530 10.96 -15.23 -17.43
N ARG A 531 9.65 -15.32 -17.18
CA ARG A 531 8.70 -16.06 -18.01
C ARG A 531 8.65 -15.55 -19.44
N LEU A 532 8.56 -14.24 -19.62
CA LEU A 532 8.37 -13.61 -20.93
C LEU A 532 9.67 -13.38 -21.70
N THR A 533 10.83 -13.56 -21.07
CA THR A 533 12.13 -13.39 -21.75
C THR A 533 12.89 -14.71 -21.81
N LEU A 534 13.52 -15.10 -20.70
CA LEU A 534 14.29 -16.33 -20.59
C LEU A 534 13.46 -17.58 -20.94
N GLY A 535 12.20 -17.63 -20.48
CA GLY A 535 11.28 -18.74 -20.73
C GLY A 535 10.91 -18.95 -22.20
N VAL A 536 11.09 -17.94 -23.05
CA VAL A 536 10.83 -17.99 -24.50
C VAL A 536 12.09 -17.77 -25.34
N GLY A 537 13.27 -17.88 -24.73
CA GLY A 537 14.56 -17.86 -25.41
C GLY A 537 15.15 -16.48 -25.72
N LYS A 538 14.64 -15.40 -25.12
CA LYS A 538 15.16 -14.02 -25.30
C LYS A 538 16.19 -13.69 -24.20
N VAL A 539 17.40 -14.25 -24.32
CA VAL A 539 18.42 -14.28 -23.26
C VAL A 539 19.11 -12.93 -23.08
N ASN A 540 19.38 -12.21 -24.18
CA ASN A 540 20.00 -10.88 -24.12
C ASN A 540 19.04 -9.87 -23.49
N LEU A 541 17.75 -9.93 -23.88
CA LEU A 541 16.70 -9.11 -23.28
C LEU A 541 16.56 -9.37 -21.78
N TYR A 542 16.51 -10.64 -21.35
CA TYR A 542 16.48 -11.01 -19.93
C TYR A 542 17.66 -10.41 -19.16
N THR A 543 18.88 -10.58 -19.69
CA THR A 543 20.10 -10.14 -19.04
C THR A 543 20.11 -8.62 -18.85
N ARG A 544 19.66 -7.88 -19.88
CA ARG A 544 19.57 -6.42 -19.84
C ARG A 544 18.51 -5.93 -18.85
N LEU A 545 17.33 -6.52 -18.89
CA LEU A 545 16.24 -6.16 -17.97
C LEU A 545 16.58 -6.51 -16.52
N LYS A 546 17.23 -7.65 -16.26
CA LYS A 546 17.72 -8.02 -14.92
C LYS A 546 18.72 -7.00 -14.39
N ALA A 547 19.67 -6.56 -15.21
CA ALA A 547 20.64 -5.54 -14.81
C ALA A 547 19.96 -4.20 -14.46
N GLN A 548 18.92 -3.80 -15.20
CA GLN A 548 18.12 -2.61 -14.85
C GLN A 548 17.27 -2.82 -13.60
N PHE A 549 16.70 -4.02 -13.42
CA PHE A 549 15.93 -4.37 -12.23
C PHE A 549 16.78 -4.29 -10.94
N GLU A 550 18.04 -4.73 -11.03
CA GLU A 550 19.03 -4.60 -9.95
C GLU A 550 19.48 -3.15 -9.75
N SER A 551 19.76 -2.40 -10.82
CA SER A 551 20.19 -1.00 -10.73
C SER A 551 19.13 -0.08 -10.12
N LEU A 552 17.86 -0.38 -10.37
CA LEU A 552 16.70 0.32 -9.81
C LEU A 552 16.33 -0.14 -8.40
N ARG A 553 17.14 -0.98 -7.74
CA ARG A 553 16.89 -1.46 -6.36
C ARG A 553 15.52 -2.14 -6.21
N MET A 554 15.05 -2.80 -7.26
CA MET A 554 13.87 -3.66 -7.18
C MET A 554 14.23 -5.05 -6.65
N MET A 555 15.52 -5.41 -6.62
CA MET A 555 15.99 -6.67 -6.05
C MET A 555 17.09 -6.37 -5.02
N ARG A 556 16.96 -6.96 -3.82
CA ARG A 556 18.02 -6.90 -2.81
C ARG A 556 19.23 -7.73 -3.26
N PRO A 557 20.47 -7.20 -3.16
CA PRO A 557 21.70 -7.90 -3.50
C PRO A 557 22.08 -9.03 -2.53
N GLU A 558 21.17 -9.55 -1.70
CA GLU A 558 21.47 -10.68 -0.80
C GLU A 558 21.76 -12.00 -1.57
N LEU A 559 21.88 -11.91 -2.90
CA LEU A 559 22.35 -12.92 -3.86
C LEU A 559 23.63 -12.51 -4.63
N SER A 560 24.28 -11.39 -4.30
CA SER A 560 25.63 -11.05 -4.77
C SER A 560 26.46 -10.52 -3.59
N GLU A 561 27.43 -11.33 -3.16
CA GLU A 561 28.39 -10.96 -2.12
C GLU A 561 29.06 -9.61 -2.44
N GLY A 562 29.01 -8.68 -1.48
CA GLY A 562 29.90 -7.52 -1.43
C GLY A 562 29.43 -6.29 -2.18
N SER A 563 28.31 -5.68 -1.79
CA SER A 563 28.08 -4.26 -2.05
C SER A 563 27.71 -3.51 -0.77
N SER A 564 28.58 -2.57 -0.40
CA SER A 564 28.43 -1.62 0.69
C SER A 564 27.10 -0.87 0.60
N SER A 565 26.40 -0.81 1.73
CA SER A 565 25.17 -0.05 1.96
C SER A 565 25.29 1.38 1.44
N LEU A 566 24.51 1.71 0.41
CA LEU A 566 24.07 3.08 0.18
C LEU A 566 22.80 3.28 1.02
N ASP A 567 22.69 4.41 1.71
CA ASP A 567 21.57 4.83 2.58
C ASP A 567 20.22 5.04 1.83
N VAL A 568 19.98 4.34 0.71
CA VAL A 568 18.79 4.48 -0.13
C VAL A 568 17.92 3.22 -0.01
N PRO A 569 16.64 3.33 0.41
CA PRO A 569 15.74 2.20 0.63
C PRO A 569 15.41 1.43 -0.66
N TYR A 570 15.17 0.12 -0.56
CA TYR A 570 14.70 -0.71 -1.69
C TYR A 570 13.20 -0.52 -1.93
N LEU A 571 12.72 -0.89 -3.13
CA LEU A 571 11.29 -0.79 -3.45
C LEU A 571 10.40 -1.52 -2.44
N GLU A 572 10.86 -2.66 -1.92
CA GLU A 572 10.14 -3.40 -0.90
C GLU A 572 10.03 -2.65 0.43
N ASP A 573 11.06 -1.91 0.83
CA ASP A 573 11.08 -1.14 2.09
C ASP A 573 10.09 0.03 2.03
N LEU A 574 9.99 0.66 0.86
CA LEU A 574 9.12 1.81 0.63
C LEU A 574 7.63 1.45 0.66
N LEU A 575 7.24 0.30 0.08
CA LEU A 575 5.83 -0.08 -0.06
C LEU A 575 5.29 -1.03 1.01
N ASN A 576 6.18 -1.70 1.76
CA ASN A 576 5.76 -2.53 2.88
C ASN A 576 5.46 -1.65 4.11
N SER A 577 4.38 -1.95 4.82
CA SER A 577 4.03 -1.21 6.04
C SER A 577 5.01 -1.48 7.19
N GLU A 578 5.62 -0.44 7.76
CA GLU A 578 6.40 -0.56 9.02
C GLU A 578 5.54 -0.97 10.23
N HIS A 579 4.21 -0.83 10.12
CA HIS A 579 3.26 -1.18 11.18
C HIS A 579 3.05 -2.70 11.36
N SER A 580 3.60 -3.51 10.46
CA SER A 580 3.80 -4.95 10.64
C SER A 580 5.30 -5.22 10.70
N GLY A 581 5.98 -4.65 11.71
CA GLY A 581 7.44 -4.49 11.75
C GLY A 581 8.24 -5.65 11.16
N PRO A 582 8.73 -5.57 9.92
CA PRO A 582 9.56 -6.62 9.34
C PRO A 582 10.99 -6.47 9.85
N ASN A 583 11.53 -5.25 9.96
CA ASN A 583 12.92 -5.06 10.41
C ASN A 583 13.16 -5.41 11.90
N LYS A 584 12.14 -5.34 12.76
CA LYS A 584 12.23 -5.83 14.15
C LYS A 584 11.97 -7.33 14.25
N ASN A 585 10.99 -7.84 13.51
CA ASN A 585 10.64 -9.26 13.55
C ASN A 585 11.65 -10.13 12.82
N LEU A 586 12.32 -9.65 11.76
CA LEU A 586 13.46 -10.34 11.12
C LEU A 586 14.62 -10.46 12.09
N GLN A 587 15.03 -9.37 12.75
CA GLN A 587 16.13 -9.41 13.71
C GLN A 587 15.83 -10.35 14.89
N VAL A 588 14.57 -10.35 15.37
CA VAL A 588 14.13 -11.28 16.41
C VAL A 588 14.10 -12.72 15.89
N GLN A 589 13.58 -12.96 14.69
CA GLN A 589 13.52 -14.28 14.05
C GLN A 589 14.94 -14.84 13.80
N GLU A 590 15.86 -14.04 13.28
CA GLU A 590 17.27 -14.41 13.06
C GLU A 590 17.95 -14.82 14.36
N VAL A 591 17.80 -14.01 15.42
CA VAL A 591 18.39 -14.28 16.74
C VAL A 591 17.78 -15.55 17.37
N PHE A 592 16.46 -15.74 17.26
CA PHE A 592 15.76 -16.88 17.85
C PHE A 592 16.06 -18.18 17.09
N CYS A 593 16.07 -18.14 15.76
CA CYS A 593 16.44 -19.27 14.91
C CYS A 593 17.91 -19.65 15.08
N ALA A 594 18.81 -18.67 15.25
CA ALA A 594 20.21 -18.93 15.60
C ALA A 594 20.35 -19.63 16.96
N HIS A 595 19.55 -19.22 17.96
CA HIS A 595 19.52 -19.88 19.27
C HIS A 595 18.99 -21.32 19.17
N LEU A 596 17.88 -21.56 18.46
CA LEU A 596 17.30 -22.90 18.29
C LEU A 596 18.28 -23.86 17.58
N ARG A 597 18.94 -23.42 16.52
CA ARG A 597 19.98 -24.24 15.84
C ARG A 597 21.13 -24.60 16.77
N LYS A 598 21.47 -23.71 17.71
CA LYS A 598 22.57 -23.91 18.66
C LYS A 598 22.16 -24.79 19.84
N ALA A 599 20.93 -24.64 20.35
CA ALA A 599 20.38 -25.45 21.43
C ALA A 599 20.10 -26.91 21.01
N PHE A 600 19.76 -27.12 19.74
CA PHE A 600 19.41 -28.44 19.19
C PHE A 600 20.43 -28.96 18.17
N SER A 601 21.71 -28.61 18.34
CA SER A 601 22.81 -28.87 17.41
C SER A 601 23.09 -30.35 17.08
N GLY A 602 22.40 -31.29 17.74
CA GLY A 602 22.44 -32.74 17.47
C GLY A 602 21.38 -33.25 16.49
N THR A 603 20.47 -32.40 16.03
CA THR A 603 19.35 -32.74 15.14
C THR A 603 19.52 -31.99 13.82
N PRO A 604 19.28 -32.60 12.64
CA PRO A 604 19.36 -31.91 11.36
C PRO A 604 18.23 -30.88 11.25
N MET A 605 18.48 -29.66 11.75
CA MET A 605 17.57 -28.52 11.62
C MET A 605 17.88 -27.72 10.35
N SER A 606 16.83 -27.10 9.77
CA SER A 606 16.98 -26.30 8.54
C SER A 606 17.96 -25.14 8.73
N LYS A 607 18.69 -24.82 7.66
CA LYS A 607 19.66 -23.72 7.58
C LYS A 607 19.02 -22.33 7.41
N LYS A 608 17.73 -22.23 7.08
CA LYS A 608 17.07 -20.93 6.88
C LYS A 608 16.03 -20.63 7.94
N ASP A 609 15.94 -19.36 8.32
CA ASP A 609 15.18 -18.92 9.50
C ASP A 609 13.68 -19.11 9.32
N ASP A 610 13.19 -18.87 8.10
CA ASP A 610 11.79 -19.08 7.73
C ASP A 610 11.30 -20.52 7.86
N ASP A 611 12.20 -21.51 7.93
CA ASP A 611 11.85 -22.91 8.11
C ASP A 611 11.70 -23.34 9.57
N LEU A 612 12.30 -22.59 10.49
CA LEU A 612 12.23 -22.84 11.93
C LEU A 612 11.06 -22.07 12.54
N LEU A 613 10.96 -20.79 12.22
CA LEU A 613 9.90 -19.89 12.65
C LEU A 613 9.54 -18.99 11.47
N THR A 614 8.27 -18.84 11.13
CA THR A 614 7.84 -17.89 10.10
C THR A 614 7.60 -16.50 10.69
N LEU A 615 7.71 -15.45 9.88
CA LEU A 615 7.35 -14.09 10.29
C LEU A 615 5.93 -13.99 10.86
N ASP A 616 4.97 -14.78 10.34
CA ASP A 616 3.59 -14.85 10.85
C ASP A 616 3.52 -15.46 12.27
N GLN A 617 4.39 -16.41 12.59
CA GLN A 617 4.47 -16.99 13.95
C GLN A 617 5.08 -16.00 14.95
N VAL A 618 6.10 -15.25 14.52
CA VAL A 618 6.71 -14.18 15.32
C VAL A 618 5.73 -13.04 15.51
N GLU A 619 5.02 -12.64 14.47
CA GLU A 619 4.02 -11.58 14.48
C GLU A 619 2.78 -11.97 15.31
N LYS A 620 2.31 -13.22 15.26
CA LYS A 620 1.24 -13.72 16.16
C LYS A 620 1.68 -13.70 17.63
N ALA A 621 2.92 -14.08 17.93
CA ALA A 621 3.44 -14.00 19.29
C ALA A 621 3.60 -12.54 19.77
N PHE A 622 4.02 -11.65 18.88
CA PHE A 622 4.14 -10.21 19.15
C PHE A 622 2.77 -9.54 19.33
N ASN A 623 1.81 -9.85 18.46
CA ASN A 623 0.45 -9.33 18.51
C ASN A 623 -0.35 -9.89 19.68
N ALA A 624 -0.10 -11.14 20.09
CA ALA A 624 -0.64 -11.67 21.35
C ALA A 624 -0.09 -10.89 22.55
N ALA A 625 1.20 -10.53 22.55
CA ALA A 625 1.81 -9.70 23.59
C ALA A 625 1.30 -8.24 23.60
N VAL A 626 0.92 -7.70 22.44
CA VAL A 626 0.36 -6.33 22.29
C VAL A 626 -1.13 -6.29 22.61
N ALA A 627 -1.89 -7.35 22.30
CA ALA A 627 -3.32 -7.47 22.62
C ALA A 627 -3.59 -7.62 24.14
N LEU A 628 -2.57 -7.95 24.93
CA LEU A 628 -2.58 -8.07 26.39
C LEU A 628 -2.49 -6.74 27.16
N GLY A 629 -2.97 -5.63 26.59
CA GLY A 629 -3.09 -4.37 27.34
C GLY A 629 -4.08 -4.49 28.51
N LEU A 630 -3.59 -4.93 29.69
CA LEU A 630 -4.23 -4.99 31.02
C LEU A 630 -5.78 -4.90 31.03
N PRO A 631 -6.50 -6.01 31.19
CA PRO A 631 -7.90 -5.98 31.59
C PRO A 631 -8.01 -5.87 33.11
N ALA A 632 -8.82 -4.92 33.59
CA ALA A 632 -9.25 -4.85 34.98
C ALA A 632 -10.28 -5.97 35.27
N SER A 633 -9.85 -7.10 35.83
CA SER A 633 -10.61 -7.88 36.83
C SER A 633 -9.90 -9.20 37.16
N ASP A 634 -9.34 -9.27 38.36
CA ASP A 634 -9.30 -10.38 39.30
C ASP A 634 -9.42 -11.84 38.79
N ASP A 635 -8.60 -12.30 37.83
CA ASP A 635 -7.96 -13.65 37.87
C ASP A 635 -7.08 -13.87 36.61
N ASP A 636 -5.82 -13.43 36.66
CA ASP A 636 -4.86 -13.55 35.54
C ASP A 636 -3.90 -14.75 35.74
N ARG A 637 -4.46 -15.97 35.68
CA ARG A 637 -3.64 -17.16 35.40
C ARG A 637 -3.80 -17.52 33.94
N LEU A 638 -2.85 -17.07 33.12
CA LEU A 638 -2.25 -17.73 31.95
C LEU A 638 -1.78 -16.65 30.96
N ASP A 639 -0.47 -16.54 30.73
CA ASP A 639 0.13 -16.40 29.39
C ASP A 639 1.68 -16.49 29.45
N TYR A 640 2.25 -17.22 28.47
CA TYR A 640 3.60 -17.81 28.48
C TYR A 640 4.64 -16.98 27.71
N ILE A 641 5.91 -17.02 28.15
CA ILE A 641 7.10 -16.98 27.28
C ILE A 641 7.91 -18.26 27.49
N PHE A 642 8.40 -18.84 26.40
CA PHE A 642 9.21 -20.06 26.35
C PHE A 642 10.43 -20.01 27.28
N ALA A 643 10.36 -20.79 28.36
CA ALA A 643 11.50 -21.55 28.88
C ALA A 643 10.96 -22.89 29.37
N GLN A 644 11.53 -24.00 28.90
CA GLN A 644 11.16 -25.33 29.38
C GLN A 644 11.42 -25.39 30.89
N GLN A 645 10.30 -25.43 31.63
CA GLN A 645 10.16 -25.89 33.01
C GLN A 645 10.57 -24.92 34.14
N MET A 646 9.51 -24.34 34.73
CA MET A 646 9.31 -23.97 36.14
C MET A 646 10.20 -22.88 36.76
N VAL A 647 9.70 -21.62 36.79
CA VAL A 647 9.60 -20.65 37.92
C VAL A 647 8.86 -19.40 37.35
N PRO A 648 8.03 -18.64 38.12
CA PRO A 648 7.15 -17.58 37.60
C PRO A 648 7.88 -16.43 36.88
N LEU A 649 7.16 -15.81 35.94
CA LEU A 649 7.63 -14.93 34.87
C LEU A 649 7.88 -13.48 35.32
N VAL A 650 8.96 -12.90 34.80
CA VAL A 650 9.24 -11.46 34.79
C VAL A 650 8.78 -10.90 33.42
N THR A 651 7.80 -10.00 33.39
CA THR A 651 7.35 -9.25 32.19
C THR A 651 8.26 -8.03 31.92
N VAL A 652 8.18 -7.37 30.76
CA VAL A 652 9.02 -6.18 30.45
C VAL A 652 8.64 -4.97 31.32
N ASP A 653 7.37 -4.80 31.71
CA ASP A 653 6.97 -3.83 32.74
C ASP A 653 7.37 -4.28 34.15
N ASN A 654 7.44 -5.61 34.39
CA ASN A 654 8.12 -6.19 35.56
C ASN A 654 9.64 -6.37 35.35
N MET A 655 10.27 -5.83 34.32
CA MET A 655 11.74 -5.65 34.29
C MET A 655 12.05 -4.24 34.76
N VAL A 656 11.26 -3.26 34.32
CA VAL A 656 11.44 -1.85 34.69
C VAL A 656 11.00 -1.59 36.14
N ALA A 657 9.90 -2.20 36.61
CA ALA A 657 9.43 -2.03 37.99
C ALA A 657 10.41 -2.58 39.05
N PRO A 658 10.87 -3.84 39.06
CA PRO A 658 11.89 -4.33 40.00
C PRO A 658 13.27 -3.70 39.79
N MET A 659 13.67 -3.33 38.56
CA MET A 659 14.93 -2.59 38.34
C MET A 659 14.89 -1.15 38.89
N ALA A 660 13.71 -0.50 38.89
CA ALA A 660 13.50 0.78 39.56
C ALA A 660 13.22 0.63 41.08
N LEU A 661 12.60 -0.48 41.52
CA LEU A 661 12.38 -0.82 42.93
C LEU A 661 13.68 -1.18 43.67
N LEU A 662 14.69 -1.70 42.97
CA LEU A 662 16.03 -1.97 43.53
C LEU A 662 16.85 -0.68 43.75
N ASP A 663 16.51 0.44 43.10
CA ASP A 663 17.12 1.76 43.35
C ASP A 663 16.16 2.76 44.05
N SER A 664 14.90 2.40 44.29
CA SER A 664 13.91 3.29 44.94
C SER A 664 12.76 2.55 45.64
N LEU A 665 12.78 2.50 46.97
CA LEU A 665 11.56 2.47 47.77
C LEU A 665 11.82 3.11 49.14
N THR A 666 11.74 4.43 49.17
CA THR A 666 10.88 5.08 50.17
C THR A 666 9.52 5.23 49.51
N THR A 667 8.50 4.55 50.03
CA THR A 667 7.12 5.00 49.80
C THR A 667 7.01 6.43 50.33
N SER A 668 6.02 7.21 49.89
CA SER A 668 5.76 8.57 50.39
C SER A 668 5.52 8.65 51.91
N GLN A 669 5.54 7.53 52.62
CA GLN A 669 5.44 7.38 54.08
C GLN A 669 6.64 6.66 54.74
N GLY A 670 7.74 6.39 54.02
CA GLY A 670 8.98 5.87 54.62
C GLY A 670 8.96 4.40 55.10
N GLN A 671 8.06 3.55 54.60
CA GLN A 671 8.03 2.13 54.98
C GLN A 671 8.92 1.22 54.11
N HIS A 672 9.61 0.28 54.76
CA HIS A 672 10.50 -0.72 54.17
C HIS A 672 9.73 -1.82 53.42
N VAL A 673 10.02 -2.05 52.14
CA VAL A 673 9.53 -3.24 51.40
C VAL A 673 10.62 -4.30 51.30
N ASN A 674 10.52 -5.43 52.02
CA ASN A 674 11.45 -6.56 51.88
C ASN A 674 11.14 -7.34 50.59
N MET A 675 12.07 -7.40 49.64
CA MET A 675 11.98 -8.28 48.47
C MET A 675 12.59 -9.64 48.80
N ARG A 676 11.98 -10.73 48.33
CA ARG A 676 12.49 -12.11 48.49
C ARG A 676 13.40 -12.45 47.31
N SER A 677 14.32 -13.40 47.47
CA SER A 677 15.22 -13.81 46.38
C SER A 677 14.47 -14.32 45.13
N GLU A 678 13.25 -14.84 45.30
CA GLU A 678 12.33 -15.24 44.22
C GLU A 678 11.80 -14.05 43.38
N ASP A 679 11.84 -12.83 43.91
CA ASP A 679 11.42 -11.59 43.25
C ASP A 679 12.56 -10.97 42.40
N LEU A 680 13.78 -11.54 42.46
CA LEU A 680 14.95 -11.06 41.72
C LEU A 680 15.06 -11.68 40.32
N LEU A 681 15.46 -10.86 39.35
CA LEU A 681 15.73 -11.31 37.98
C LEU A 681 16.93 -12.27 37.94
N HIS A 682 16.82 -13.36 37.16
CA HIS A 682 17.93 -14.30 36.98
C HIS A 682 19.14 -13.63 36.32
N HIS A 683 20.33 -13.97 36.80
CA HIS A 683 21.61 -13.37 36.41
C HIS A 683 21.81 -13.34 34.89
N ASP A 684 21.67 -14.48 34.22
CA ASP A 684 21.87 -14.55 32.76
C ASP A 684 20.83 -13.75 31.98
N HIS A 685 19.60 -13.65 32.49
CA HIS A 685 18.54 -12.86 31.84
C HIS A 685 18.81 -11.36 31.97
N PHE A 686 19.27 -10.91 33.14
CA PHE A 686 19.71 -9.53 33.35
C PHE A 686 20.85 -9.16 32.40
N LEU A 687 21.87 -10.02 32.34
CA LEU A 687 23.05 -9.82 31.51
C LEU A 687 22.72 -9.87 30.01
N THR A 688 21.84 -10.78 29.58
CA THR A 688 21.36 -10.84 28.20
C THR A 688 20.61 -9.55 27.80
N GLY A 689 19.78 -9.00 28.70
CA GLY A 689 19.10 -7.73 28.48
C GLY A 689 20.05 -6.53 28.30
N LEU A 690 21.22 -6.56 28.96
CA LEU A 690 22.27 -5.55 28.80
C LEU A 690 23.07 -5.74 27.51
N ALA A 691 23.28 -6.97 27.08
CA ALA A 691 24.04 -7.30 25.88
C ALA A 691 23.30 -6.94 24.58
N ILE A 692 21.98 -6.74 24.62
CA ILE A 692 21.18 -6.35 23.45
C ILE A 692 21.25 -4.83 23.23
N PRO A 693 21.77 -4.30 22.11
CA PRO A 693 22.19 -2.88 22.02
C PRO A 693 21.11 -1.82 22.27
N ARG A 694 19.83 -2.08 21.95
CA ARG A 694 18.73 -1.12 22.22
C ARG A 694 18.19 -1.25 23.65
N LEU A 695 18.05 -2.49 24.14
CA LEU A 695 17.63 -2.76 25.51
C LEU A 695 18.73 -2.36 26.50
N GLY A 696 19.97 -2.75 26.25
CA GLY A 696 21.15 -2.32 27.01
C GLY A 696 21.27 -0.80 27.10
N ARG A 697 21.10 -0.06 25.99
CA ARG A 697 21.10 1.42 26.06
C ARG A 697 19.97 1.99 26.92
N GLN A 698 18.75 1.46 26.79
CA GLN A 698 17.59 1.92 27.58
C GLN A 698 17.69 1.50 29.06
N SER A 699 18.09 0.26 29.33
CA SER A 699 18.33 -0.30 30.66
C SER A 699 19.44 0.48 31.35
N LEU A 700 20.62 0.64 30.73
CA LEU A 700 21.72 1.41 31.28
C LEU A 700 21.31 2.88 31.53
N ALA A 701 20.52 3.50 30.66
CA ALA A 701 20.05 4.88 30.90
C ALA A 701 19.10 5.01 32.12
N ARG A 702 18.45 3.93 32.53
CA ARG A 702 17.46 3.89 33.62
C ARG A 702 17.95 3.24 34.91
N LEU A 703 19.16 2.67 34.92
CA LEU A 703 19.75 2.01 36.10
C LEU A 703 20.12 2.96 37.25
N TRP A 704 20.19 4.27 37.00
CA TRP A 704 20.56 5.27 38.01
C TRP A 704 19.33 6.09 38.42
N ASN A 705 18.98 6.02 39.70
CA ASN A 705 17.93 6.83 40.29
C ASN A 705 18.44 8.27 40.58
N GLN A 706 18.05 9.21 39.73
CA GLN A 706 18.34 10.64 39.92
C GLN A 706 17.57 11.26 41.11
N GLY A 707 16.53 10.59 41.62
CA GLY A 707 15.71 11.04 42.75
C GLY A 707 16.42 11.00 44.11
N LEU A 708 17.50 10.22 44.25
CA LEU A 708 18.26 10.09 45.50
C LEU A 708 18.94 11.41 45.93
N ILE A 709 19.46 12.17 44.97
CA ILE A 709 20.03 13.51 45.22
C ILE A 709 18.95 14.54 45.54
N ALA A 710 17.75 14.39 44.96
CA ALA A 710 16.62 15.30 45.20
C ALA A 710 15.99 15.12 46.59
N LEU A 711 16.21 13.99 47.26
CA LEU A 711 15.73 13.70 48.62
C LEU A 711 16.62 14.30 49.73
N LEU A 712 17.79 14.84 49.39
CA LEU A 712 18.72 15.43 50.36
C LEU A 712 18.54 16.94 50.42
N ASP A 713 18.03 17.45 51.55
CA ASP A 713 17.83 18.89 51.81
C ASP A 713 19.13 19.69 52.06
N SER A 714 20.31 19.12 51.74
CA SER A 714 21.61 19.77 51.95
C SER A 714 22.33 20.08 50.62
N PRO A 715 22.53 21.37 50.27
CA PRO A 715 23.33 21.77 49.10
C PRO A 715 24.77 21.26 49.14
N LEU A 716 25.32 21.02 50.33
CA LEU A 716 26.67 20.46 50.50
C LEU A 716 26.72 18.97 50.13
N ALA A 717 25.66 18.21 50.44
CA ALA A 717 25.55 16.80 50.07
C ALA A 717 25.27 16.62 48.57
N GLN A 718 24.42 17.48 47.99
CA GLN A 718 24.12 17.45 46.55
C GLN A 718 25.35 17.76 45.67
N ASN A 719 26.36 18.44 46.22
CA ASN A 719 27.63 18.76 45.56
C ASN A 719 28.77 17.76 45.89
N ASP A 720 28.49 16.67 46.60
CA ASP A 720 29.50 15.62 46.86
C ASP A 720 29.78 14.81 45.58
N PRO A 721 31.00 14.84 45.02
CA PRO A 721 31.33 14.11 43.79
C PRO A 721 31.10 12.60 43.88
N ALA A 722 31.34 11.98 45.04
CA ALA A 722 31.12 10.54 45.23
C ALA A 722 29.63 10.19 45.18
N LEU A 723 28.79 11.03 45.80
CA LEU A 723 27.35 10.86 45.75
C LEU A 723 26.80 11.04 44.33
N GLN A 724 27.26 12.06 43.61
CA GLN A 724 26.86 12.31 42.22
C GLN A 724 27.26 11.16 41.28
N ILE A 725 28.43 10.55 41.48
CA ILE A 725 28.86 9.34 40.76
C ILE A 725 27.95 8.16 41.08
N SER A 726 27.58 7.96 42.35
CA SER A 726 26.67 6.88 42.73
C SER A 726 25.27 7.07 42.12
N CYS A 727 24.82 8.31 41.90
CA CYS A 727 23.51 8.62 41.31
C CYS A 727 23.55 8.79 39.78
N GLY A 728 24.71 8.61 39.13
CA GLY A 728 24.85 8.73 37.68
C GLY A 728 24.65 10.15 37.13
N VAL A 729 24.79 11.18 37.97
CA VAL A 729 24.62 12.61 37.60
C VAL A 729 25.93 13.41 37.73
N SER A 730 27.06 12.73 37.97
CA SER A 730 28.36 13.37 38.08
C SER A 730 28.72 14.17 36.84
N PRO A 731 29.26 15.40 36.97
CA PRO A 731 29.83 16.15 35.86
C PRO A 731 30.92 15.39 35.11
N SER A 732 31.62 14.47 35.78
CA SER A 732 32.62 13.59 35.15
C SER A 732 32.03 12.53 34.23
N GLN A 733 30.70 12.45 34.11
CA GLN A 733 29.99 11.48 33.25
C GLN A 733 30.24 10.01 33.63
N ILE A 734 30.77 9.78 34.83
CA ILE A 734 31.02 8.46 35.39
C ILE A 734 29.89 8.11 36.37
N GLY A 735 29.30 6.93 36.18
CA GLY A 735 28.30 6.35 37.06
C GLY A 735 28.73 4.97 37.57
N LEU A 736 28.56 4.73 38.87
CA LEU A 736 28.79 3.42 39.51
C LEU A 736 27.52 2.97 40.22
N THR A 737 27.03 1.78 39.91
CA THR A 737 25.88 1.17 40.58
C THR A 737 26.10 -0.31 40.84
N THR A 738 25.27 -0.90 41.69
CA THR A 738 25.29 -2.31 42.05
C THR A 738 23.86 -2.84 42.08
N VAL A 739 23.64 -4.00 41.46
CA VAL A 739 22.32 -4.63 41.32
C VAL A 739 22.39 -6.04 41.86
N ALA A 740 21.38 -6.46 42.62
CA ALA A 740 21.21 -7.85 43.05
C ALA A 740 20.43 -8.63 41.99
N THR A 741 20.93 -9.81 41.65
CA THR A 741 20.35 -10.76 40.69
C THR A 741 20.22 -12.14 41.33
N ARG A 742 19.35 -13.00 40.78
CA ARG A 742 19.19 -14.38 41.26
C ARG A 742 20.12 -15.33 40.50
N VAL A 743 20.75 -16.24 41.21
CA VAL A 743 21.48 -17.40 40.66
C VAL A 743 21.00 -18.67 41.34
N ASP A 744 21.28 -19.84 40.77
CA ASP A 744 20.84 -21.12 41.35
C ASP A 744 21.35 -21.35 42.79
N ALA A 745 22.51 -20.78 43.13
CA ALA A 745 23.13 -20.88 44.45
C ALA A 745 22.68 -19.79 45.46
N GLY A 746 21.78 -18.88 45.09
CA GLY A 746 21.31 -17.78 45.95
C GLY A 746 21.22 -16.44 45.22
N GLU A 747 21.76 -15.39 45.82
CA GLU A 747 21.79 -14.05 45.23
C GLU A 747 23.21 -13.75 44.72
N ALA A 748 23.28 -13.18 43.52
CA ALA A 748 24.52 -12.73 42.89
C ALA A 748 24.50 -11.22 42.72
N ILE A 749 25.59 -10.59 43.10
CA ILE A 749 25.76 -9.15 42.95
C ILE A 749 26.39 -8.84 41.59
N VAL A 750 25.87 -7.83 40.90
CA VAL A 750 26.44 -7.32 39.65
C VAL A 750 26.82 -5.86 39.83
N HIS A 751 28.10 -5.54 39.64
CA HIS A 751 28.57 -4.16 39.65
C HIS A 751 28.62 -3.60 38.22
N LEU A 752 28.11 -2.39 38.05
CA LEU A 752 28.13 -1.69 36.76
C LEU A 752 28.83 -0.35 36.91
N LEU A 753 29.88 -0.17 36.12
CA LEU A 753 30.62 1.09 36.01
C LEU A 753 30.53 1.58 34.57
N ARG A 754 30.05 2.81 34.37
CA ARG A 754 29.88 3.39 33.04
C ARG A 754 30.49 4.78 32.97
N HIS A 755 31.16 5.07 31.86
CA HIS A 755 31.48 6.43 31.43
C HIS A 755 30.64 6.74 30.20
N SER A 756 29.63 7.61 30.33
CA SER A 756 28.65 7.87 29.26
C SER A 756 29.30 8.53 28.04
N GLU A 757 30.18 9.51 28.25
CA GLU A 757 30.87 10.22 27.16
C GLU A 757 31.89 9.35 26.40
N LYS A 758 32.72 8.58 27.11
CA LYS A 758 33.70 7.66 26.49
C LYS A 758 33.07 6.35 25.98
N ASN A 759 31.77 6.15 26.19
CA ASN A 759 31.02 4.91 25.93
C ASN A 759 31.70 3.64 26.48
N LEU A 760 32.33 3.73 27.66
CA LEU A 760 32.98 2.59 28.32
C LEU A 760 32.05 2.02 29.37
N THR A 761 31.71 0.74 29.27
CA THR A 761 30.87 0.04 30.26
C THR A 761 31.60 -1.20 30.76
N LEU A 762 31.77 -1.30 32.09
CA LEU A 762 32.28 -2.47 32.78
C LEU A 762 31.15 -3.10 33.58
N VAL A 763 30.99 -4.41 33.42
CA VAL A 763 30.09 -5.24 34.20
C VAL A 763 30.89 -6.31 34.93
N VAL A 764 30.79 -6.35 36.26
CA VAL A 764 31.46 -7.35 37.10
C VAL A 764 30.41 -8.22 37.78
N GLY A 765 30.30 -9.48 37.35
CA GLY A 765 29.28 -10.44 37.77
C GLY A 765 29.87 -11.80 38.11
N GLU A 766 29.04 -12.84 38.03
CA GLU A 766 29.41 -14.24 38.28
C GLU A 766 29.91 -14.92 36.99
N THR A 767 30.12 -16.23 37.03
CA THR A 767 30.48 -17.00 35.83
C THR A 767 29.31 -17.05 34.86
N VAL A 768 29.56 -16.65 33.61
CA VAL A 768 28.60 -16.71 32.49
C VAL A 768 29.16 -17.56 31.36
N ASP A 769 28.28 -18.01 30.47
CA ASP A 769 28.70 -18.76 29.29
C ASP A 769 29.56 -17.91 28.33
N ALA A 770 30.46 -18.58 27.60
CA ALA A 770 31.40 -17.92 26.70
C ALA A 770 30.73 -17.14 25.56
N THR A 771 29.48 -17.49 25.20
CA THR A 771 28.68 -16.79 24.18
C THR A 771 28.16 -15.47 24.72
N LEU A 772 27.60 -15.44 25.93
CA LEU A 772 27.12 -14.21 26.55
C LEU A 772 28.27 -13.24 26.81
N ALA A 773 29.43 -13.75 27.25
CA ALA A 773 30.65 -12.95 27.39
C ALA A 773 31.15 -12.37 26.04
N ALA A 774 31.05 -13.13 24.95
CA ALA A 774 31.38 -12.64 23.61
C ALA A 774 30.38 -11.58 23.13
N LEU A 775 29.09 -11.81 23.33
CA LEU A 775 28.02 -10.88 22.94
C LEU A 775 28.15 -9.53 23.64
N MET A 776 28.50 -9.52 24.93
CA MET A 776 28.79 -8.27 25.65
C MET A 776 29.98 -7.54 25.07
N LYS A 777 31.06 -8.26 24.77
CA LYS A 777 32.26 -7.69 24.16
C LYS A 777 31.98 -7.08 22.78
N ASP A 778 31.15 -7.73 21.97
CA ASP A 778 30.75 -7.24 20.65
C ASP A 778 29.87 -5.97 20.72
N ASN A 779 29.29 -5.69 21.89
CA ASN A 779 28.46 -4.52 22.17
C ASN A 779 29.15 -3.50 23.09
N ASP A 780 30.49 -3.45 23.08
CA ASP A 780 31.32 -2.52 23.87
C ASP A 780 31.11 -2.58 25.39
N ILE A 781 30.61 -3.72 25.90
CA ILE A 781 30.47 -4.01 27.33
C ILE A 781 31.59 -4.97 27.74
N GLU A 782 32.48 -4.50 28.61
CA GLU A 782 33.52 -5.35 29.16
C GLU A 782 32.97 -6.15 30.35
N TYR A 783 32.75 -7.45 30.13
CA TYR A 783 32.33 -8.37 31.18
C TYR A 783 33.53 -9.01 31.89
N ILE A 784 33.51 -8.97 33.22
CA ILE A 784 34.50 -9.63 34.08
C ILE A 784 33.77 -10.53 35.07
N ASP A 785 34.01 -11.84 34.96
CA ASP A 785 33.67 -12.81 35.98
C ASP A 785 34.60 -12.63 37.20
N ARG A 786 34.03 -12.31 38.35
CA ARG A 786 34.76 -12.04 39.60
C ARG A 786 35.52 -13.25 40.14
N ASN A 787 35.10 -14.46 39.79
CA ASN A 787 35.71 -15.71 40.27
C ASN A 787 36.97 -16.10 39.49
N THR A 788 37.28 -15.39 38.40
CA THR A 788 38.50 -15.65 37.62
C THR A 788 39.75 -15.17 38.34
N ALA A 789 40.83 -15.97 38.32
CA ALA A 789 42.07 -15.67 39.04
C ALA A 789 42.74 -14.34 38.63
N ASN A 790 42.39 -13.79 37.46
CA ASN A 790 42.87 -12.52 36.94
C ASN A 790 41.83 -11.38 36.98
N ALA A 791 40.67 -11.57 37.62
CA ALA A 791 39.59 -10.56 37.68
C ALA A 791 40.09 -9.20 38.15
N ARG A 792 40.86 -9.16 39.25
CA ARG A 792 41.44 -7.92 39.81
C ARG A 792 42.30 -7.16 38.81
N ALA A 793 43.19 -7.87 38.11
CA ALA A 793 44.08 -7.28 37.13
C ALA A 793 43.32 -6.74 35.91
N ARG A 794 42.25 -7.44 35.49
CA ARG A 794 41.37 -7.00 34.39
C ARG A 794 40.56 -5.77 34.78
N ILE A 795 39.97 -5.75 35.98
CA ILE A 795 39.26 -4.58 36.50
C ILE A 795 40.20 -3.39 36.60
N GLN A 796 41.40 -3.56 37.17
CA GLN A 796 42.39 -2.47 37.24
C GLN A 796 42.79 -1.96 35.85
N THR A 797 42.89 -2.83 34.86
CA THR A 797 43.19 -2.45 33.46
C THR A 797 42.06 -1.64 32.85
N PHE A 798 40.81 -1.97 33.15
CA PHE A 798 39.66 -1.16 32.75
C PHE A 798 39.65 0.20 33.46
N LEU A 799 39.87 0.23 34.78
CA LEU A 799 39.93 1.46 35.57
C LEU A 799 41.03 2.40 35.08
N ASN A 800 42.22 1.87 34.78
CA ASN A 800 43.31 2.65 34.23
C ASN A 800 42.95 3.30 32.89
N ARG A 801 42.14 2.65 32.04
CA ARG A 801 41.60 3.22 30.79
C ARG A 801 40.50 4.25 31.03
N LEU A 802 39.59 3.96 31.95
CA LEU A 802 38.47 4.85 32.29
C LEU A 802 38.97 6.17 32.91
N LEU A 803 39.95 6.08 33.81
CA LEU A 803 40.53 7.19 34.58
C LEU A 803 41.67 7.92 33.86
N ILE A 804 41.96 7.60 32.60
CA ILE A 804 42.91 8.40 31.79
C ILE A 804 42.44 9.86 31.80
N GLN A 805 43.32 10.75 32.27
CA GLN A 805 43.09 12.21 32.42
C GLN A 805 42.06 12.61 33.50
N ALA A 806 41.56 11.68 34.31
CA ALA A 806 40.74 12.02 35.47
C ALA A 806 41.62 12.57 36.62
N PRO A 807 41.09 13.47 37.48
CA PRO A 807 41.78 13.89 38.69
C PRO A 807 42.20 12.68 39.55
N PRO A 808 43.38 12.70 40.21
CA PRO A 808 43.86 11.57 41.03
C PRO A 808 42.87 11.13 42.13
N GLU A 809 42.06 12.06 42.61
CA GLU A 809 41.03 11.84 43.63
C GLU A 809 39.81 11.05 43.12
N THR A 810 39.62 10.92 41.80
CA THR A 810 38.45 10.26 41.19
C THR A 810 38.33 8.79 41.59
N GLU A 811 39.46 8.09 41.77
CA GLU A 811 39.46 6.72 42.25
C GLU A 811 38.94 6.64 43.70
N SER A 812 39.32 7.59 44.56
CA SER A 812 38.81 7.69 45.94
C SER A 812 37.32 8.05 45.97
N TYR A 813 36.85 8.91 45.06
CA TYR A 813 35.41 9.19 44.90
C TYR A 813 34.63 7.96 44.42
N LEU A 814 35.19 7.11 43.57
CA LEU A 814 34.54 5.85 43.15
C LEU A 814 34.48 4.82 44.28
N VAL A 815 35.55 4.72 45.10
CA VAL A 815 35.53 3.90 46.32
C VAL A 815 34.43 4.38 47.26
N THR A 816 34.33 5.70 47.47
CA THR A 816 33.29 6.25 48.34
C THR A 816 31.88 6.09 47.73
N ALA A 817 31.74 6.26 46.41
CA ALA A 817 30.49 6.03 45.68
C ALA A 817 29.99 4.59 45.80
N PHE A 818 30.91 3.61 45.82
CA PHE A 818 30.58 2.21 46.07
C PHE A 818 29.95 2.03 47.46
N PHE A 819 30.52 2.64 48.50
CA PHE A 819 30.03 2.53 49.87
C PHE A 819 28.74 3.32 50.14
N HIS A 820 28.33 4.24 49.26
CA HIS A 820 26.97 4.81 49.32
C HIS A 820 25.88 3.76 49.03
N ARG A 821 26.23 2.66 48.36
CA ARG A 821 25.29 1.62 47.91
C ARG A 821 25.58 0.22 48.47
N ASN A 822 26.71 0.02 49.17
CA ASN A 822 27.21 -1.30 49.56
C ASN A 822 27.95 -1.27 50.90
N ILE A 823 27.97 -2.41 51.60
CA ILE A 823 28.77 -2.67 52.81
C ILE A 823 29.65 -3.90 52.56
N LEU A 824 30.89 -3.86 53.07
CA LEU A 824 31.78 -5.02 53.08
C LEU A 824 31.78 -5.67 54.48
N PRO A 825 31.72 -7.01 54.57
CA PRO A 825 31.79 -7.72 55.83
C PRO A 825 33.03 -7.33 56.64
N GLY A 826 32.85 -6.92 57.89
CA GLY A 826 33.94 -6.49 58.76
C GLY A 826 34.34 -5.02 58.63
N MET A 827 33.64 -4.21 57.83
CA MET A 827 33.77 -2.74 57.82
C MET A 827 32.46 -2.07 58.26
N GLU A 828 32.54 -1.23 59.30
CA GLU A 828 31.44 -0.40 59.80
C GLU A 828 31.74 1.09 59.56
N LEU A 829 31.12 1.70 58.55
CA LEU A 829 31.14 3.16 58.44
C LEU A 829 30.21 3.78 59.49
N PRO A 830 30.61 4.86 60.21
CA PRO A 830 31.80 5.69 59.98
C PRO A 830 33.06 5.29 60.78
N ARG A 831 33.05 4.18 61.54
CA ARG A 831 34.20 3.77 62.39
C ARG A 831 35.47 3.46 61.59
N ASP A 832 35.31 2.97 60.36
CA ASP A 832 36.44 2.57 59.50
C ASP A 832 36.74 3.57 58.36
N ILE A 833 36.31 4.82 58.48
CA ILE A 833 36.45 5.82 57.40
C ILE A 833 37.91 6.08 56.99
N GLU A 834 38.86 5.99 57.95
CA GLU A 834 40.31 6.12 57.69
C GLU A 834 40.88 4.94 56.88
N GLN A 835 40.14 3.84 56.75
CA GLN A 835 40.53 2.68 55.95
C GLN A 835 40.18 2.83 54.47
N LEU A 836 39.25 3.74 54.10
CA LEU A 836 38.79 3.94 52.72
C LEU A 836 39.94 4.32 51.78
N ASP A 837 40.86 5.18 52.22
CA ASP A 837 42.03 5.62 51.44
C ASP A 837 43.04 4.49 51.16
N ARG A 838 42.92 3.36 51.87
CA ARG A 838 43.78 2.18 51.68
C ARG A 838 43.17 1.12 50.76
N LEU A 839 41.89 1.24 50.42
CA LEU A 839 41.19 0.27 49.58
C LEU A 839 41.34 0.62 48.10
N ARG A 840 41.55 -0.41 47.28
CA ARG A 840 41.51 -0.27 45.82
C ARG A 840 40.16 -0.69 45.28
N LEU A 841 39.58 0.14 44.40
CA LEU A 841 38.28 -0.17 43.80
C LEU A 841 38.27 -1.53 43.08
N ALA A 842 39.38 -1.89 42.42
CA ALA A 842 39.51 -3.20 41.77
C ALA A 842 39.49 -4.39 42.76
N GLU A 843 39.93 -4.20 44.00
CA GLU A 843 39.85 -5.21 45.05
C GLU A 843 38.43 -5.34 45.59
N ILE A 844 37.75 -4.20 45.75
CA ILE A 844 36.36 -4.12 46.21
C ILE A 844 35.40 -4.77 45.19
N LEU A 845 35.51 -4.41 43.91
CA LEU A 845 34.62 -4.94 42.85
C LEU A 845 34.84 -6.43 42.57
N ALA A 846 36.00 -6.98 42.93
CA ALA A 846 36.32 -8.40 42.81
C ALA A 846 36.00 -9.19 44.09
N ALA A 847 35.51 -8.56 45.16
CA ALA A 847 35.21 -9.24 46.40
C ALA A 847 33.92 -10.07 46.27
N PRO A 848 33.93 -11.36 46.66
CA PRO A 848 32.75 -12.23 46.56
C PRO A 848 31.68 -11.89 47.61
N ASP A 849 32.06 -11.36 48.78
CA ASP A 849 31.18 -11.22 49.94
C ASP A 849 30.56 -9.81 50.08
N VAL A 850 30.36 -9.07 48.99
CA VAL A 850 29.76 -7.72 49.04
C VAL A 850 28.27 -7.79 49.41
N ILE A 851 27.86 -7.02 50.40
CA ILE A 851 26.45 -6.86 50.78
C ILE A 851 25.94 -5.54 50.21
N SER A 852 24.95 -5.57 49.31
CA SER A 852 24.28 -4.34 48.86
C SER A 852 23.34 -3.81 49.94
N VAL A 853 23.40 -2.52 50.26
CA VAL A 853 22.63 -1.90 51.35
C VAL A 853 21.91 -0.65 50.86
N ARG A 854 20.69 -0.43 51.35
CA ARG A 854 19.88 0.74 50.95
C ARG A 854 20.56 2.05 51.36
N PRO A 855 20.49 3.10 50.52
CA PRO A 855 20.98 4.43 50.85
C PRO A 855 19.99 5.15 51.78
N MET A 856 19.76 4.64 53.00
CA MET A 856 19.01 5.38 54.05
C MET A 856 19.92 6.01 55.11
N ASN A 857 21.24 5.76 55.03
CA ASN A 857 22.25 6.40 55.88
C ASN A 857 23.24 7.21 55.02
N ALA A 858 22.76 8.03 54.09
CA ALA A 858 23.60 9.00 53.38
C ALA A 858 24.00 10.16 54.30
N THR A 859 24.64 9.86 55.42
CA THR A 859 25.44 10.81 56.23
C THR A 859 26.93 10.52 56.14
N HIS A 860 27.36 9.77 55.13
CA HIS A 860 28.78 9.53 54.85
C HIS A 860 29.29 10.58 53.85
N LEU A 861 29.29 11.84 54.27
CA LEU A 861 29.94 12.92 53.51
C LEU A 861 31.44 12.67 53.47
N THR A 862 32.05 12.81 52.30
CA THR A 862 33.48 12.51 51.98
C THR A 862 34.54 13.32 52.76
N ASP A 863 34.17 14.20 53.69
CA ASP A 863 35.11 15.09 54.39
C ASP A 863 34.75 15.22 55.88
N HIS A 864 35.66 14.76 56.75
CA HIS A 864 35.53 14.87 58.21
C HIS A 864 35.25 16.32 58.66
N LYS A 865 35.77 17.34 57.97
CA LYS A 865 35.49 18.75 58.28
C LYS A 865 34.07 19.16 57.90
N LYS A 866 33.51 18.61 56.81
CA LYS A 866 32.13 18.85 56.38
C LYS A 866 31.11 18.08 57.22
N ILE A 867 31.44 16.86 57.66
CA ILE A 867 30.64 16.10 58.65
C ILE A 867 30.56 16.89 59.97
N THR A 868 31.70 17.39 60.46
CA THR A 868 31.74 18.17 61.71
C THR A 868 30.95 19.49 61.57
N ALA A 869 31.03 20.15 60.41
CA ALA A 869 30.26 21.36 60.11
C ALA A 869 28.75 21.09 59.96
N TYR A 870 28.36 19.98 59.33
CA TYR A 870 26.95 19.57 59.16
C TYR A 870 26.31 19.15 60.48
N LEU A 871 27.03 18.39 61.32
CA LEU A 871 26.58 18.05 62.67
C LEU A 871 26.50 19.29 63.56
N ALA A 872 27.43 20.24 63.45
CA ALA A 872 27.34 21.53 64.14
C ALA A 872 26.13 22.36 63.68
N GLN A 873 25.82 22.34 62.38
CA GLN A 873 24.66 23.04 61.81
C GLN A 873 23.33 22.42 62.26
N GLN A 874 23.23 21.09 62.32
CA GLN A 874 22.06 20.36 62.84
C GLN A 874 21.83 20.59 64.35
N VAL A 875 22.90 20.77 65.14
CA VAL A 875 22.80 21.15 66.56
C VAL A 875 22.28 22.58 66.69
N VAL A 876 22.77 23.51 65.87
CA VAL A 876 22.30 24.91 65.83
C VAL A 876 20.83 25.01 65.38
N GLU A 877 20.41 24.22 64.38
CA GLU A 877 19.01 24.19 63.92
C GLU A 877 18.07 23.56 64.96
N LYS A 878 18.52 22.56 65.72
CA LYS A 878 17.75 22.00 66.84
C LYS A 878 17.68 22.94 68.05
N GLU A 879 18.70 23.75 68.29
CA GLU A 879 18.67 24.80 69.32
C GLU A 879 17.87 26.04 68.90
N LEU A 880 17.66 26.26 67.59
CA LEU A 880 16.76 27.31 67.06
C LEU A 880 15.29 26.87 66.97
N GLN A 881 15.01 25.58 67.01
CA GLN A 881 13.67 25.00 67.01
C GLN A 881 13.15 24.63 68.42
N ALA A 882 14.01 24.66 69.45
CA ALA A 882 13.65 24.56 70.86
C ALA A 882 13.59 25.95 71.51
#